data_AF-A0A1G4K810-F1
#
_entry.id   AF-A0A1G4K810-F1
#
_cell.length_a   1.000
_cell.length_b   1.000
_cell.length_c   1.000
_cell.angle_alpha   90.00
_cell.angle_beta   90.00
_cell.angle_gamma   90.00
#
_symmetry.space_group_name_H-M   'P 1'
#
loop_
_entity.id
_entity.type
_entity.pdbx_description
1 polymer ?
#
loop_
_entity_poly.entity_id
_entity_poly.type
_entity_poly.pdbx_seq_one_letter_code
_entity_poly.pdbx_strand_id
1 'polypeptide(L)'
;MFKQLSQLSKNLTDELAKGLTDEMNEGQELIDKNSDLPADIQARLRKFDKYEQKYPLLLNAYKLEKSKGEKLGVLLKILSENTPISSLDDFDSLTSFFQNTNLKTDMLNEEIKRLTTLNNEQTLELEKLRCGRKTSNGQEDEIPQAMTRNPEHTDENFDEQNKEMVQVKEQRDGLKKELELKNVEQSTTAATLRALESETRGSADATSKLQQDLSECKNKLENEKEAHQKTLSDLEEFKLQNDKKTSEVQQLISKRDEIHTADVQHTNGSQNAQGLGRDTQNMASKSKKKKRRCKNNTMGNIDGVSSINSDQSSKTTNSLSSEKELKEALENLEVCQKKLKDLQQQYDSIVSEHHDEGQRETVLQDNESEIEALLKEKDESVQKLQECKNLLKEKAEELDSNKDILKSVGNELVTAKDRIKDFESNNKAATDEIKSQLEILRNKNSDSIKNYEITQNELRKKISALEKEKSSIVEEANEVKASLNKRNQEQEILMTNYKRTEEAFTKMKKENSSLSDQLRELATLKRSESTLKMSVTQKEKTIVYLEQQIKEYSVKEDQLSKSVRDMKVENTRLSTKLTQLSKDNEDMKSNVKKSEETMEKFIKENGTLSERLEVLKEKHETLKDVKSVSHEQVGVIRRQCDELNIKLKEANKKIAYLEDELNESALALQERTKEASSMRRIISESQLTEETQIQKLENSLKSVSEEKDRLENELVLQSAVTNRNLQELREANEGLKSQVQELLAKERNFQSEMSRLTALKAEIEKTKSESTKSSHELECAITELRAGLSTSEKKLRGLETANESLKELNNDLTKKLDRISKNYKQVSNQLANVKERNISRRPSRSNSVLSIPDRASVEPLSRHGSHTGELVKDTHSDVNEKIAYIKNVLLGFLEHKDQRDMLLPVMSTLLQLDSNDEKRLMLSIR
;
A
#
# COMPACT_ATOMS: atom_id res chain seq x y z
N MET A 1 55.92 48.09 -12.90
CA MET A 1 54.74 47.65 -12.13
C MET A 1 55.00 47.52 -10.63
N PHE A 2 55.65 46.48 -10.08
CA PHE A 2 55.81 46.36 -8.60
C PHE A 2 56.44 47.58 -7.89
N LYS A 3 57.49 48.21 -8.46
CA LYS A 3 58.04 49.47 -7.92
C LYS A 3 57.04 50.64 -7.92
N GLN A 4 56.18 50.72 -8.93
CA GLN A 4 55.15 51.78 -9.02
C GLN A 4 54.03 51.54 -8.01
N LEU A 5 53.60 50.29 -7.79
CA LEU A 5 52.67 49.92 -6.73
C LEU A 5 53.25 50.21 -5.33
N SER A 6 54.54 49.95 -5.12
CA SER A 6 55.23 50.27 -3.85
C SER A 6 55.42 51.78 -3.64
N GLN A 7 55.61 52.57 -4.70
CA GLN A 7 55.58 54.04 -4.61
C GLN A 7 54.16 54.57 -4.42
N LEU A 8 53.15 53.97 -5.05
CA LEU A 8 51.75 54.34 -4.82
C LEU A 8 51.35 54.07 -3.37
N SER A 9 51.67 52.88 -2.83
CA SER A 9 51.36 52.57 -1.42
C SER A 9 52.12 53.45 -0.45
N LYS A 10 53.39 53.79 -0.75
CA LYS A 10 54.18 54.69 0.10
C LYS A 10 53.65 56.13 0.06
N ASN A 11 53.35 56.65 -1.13
CA ASN A 11 52.71 57.97 -1.28
C ASN A 11 51.33 58.01 -0.62
N LEU A 12 50.51 56.95 -0.74
CA LEU A 12 49.20 56.87 -0.08
C LEU A 12 49.33 56.81 1.45
N THR A 13 50.37 56.15 1.96
CA THR A 13 50.67 56.09 3.39
C THR A 13 51.21 57.43 3.90
N ASP A 14 52.06 58.10 3.13
CA ASP A 14 52.58 59.43 3.46
C ASP A 14 51.46 60.49 3.37
N GLU A 15 50.52 60.40 2.41
CA GLU A 15 49.35 61.30 2.34
C GLU A 15 48.31 61.00 3.43
N LEU A 16 48.07 59.74 3.80
CA LEU A 16 47.23 59.39 4.96
C LEU A 16 47.86 59.87 6.28
N ALA A 17 49.18 59.68 6.45
CA ALA A 17 49.89 60.18 7.62
C ALA A 17 49.86 61.72 7.66
N LYS A 18 50.05 62.38 6.52
CA LYS A 18 50.02 63.83 6.41
C LYS A 18 48.64 64.41 6.66
N GLY A 19 47.59 63.81 6.08
CA GLY A 19 46.19 64.18 6.34
C GLY A 19 45.79 64.02 7.81
N LEU A 20 46.21 62.92 8.46
CA LEU A 20 46.01 62.77 9.91
C LEU A 20 46.79 63.81 10.73
N THR A 21 48.00 64.22 10.32
CA THR A 21 48.72 65.30 11.02
C THR A 21 48.14 66.69 10.76
N ASP A 22 47.64 66.97 9.56
CA ASP A 22 47.05 68.26 9.21
C ASP A 22 45.68 68.44 9.90
N GLU A 23 44.82 67.39 9.95
CA GLU A 23 43.59 67.40 10.77
C GLU A 23 43.85 67.59 12.28
N MET A 24 45.01 67.15 12.78
CA MET A 24 45.43 67.42 14.16
C MET A 24 45.98 68.85 14.38
N ASN A 25 46.24 69.61 13.32
CA ASN A 25 46.91 70.92 13.38
C ASN A 25 45.99 72.10 12.96
N GLU A 26 44.92 71.86 12.20
CA GLU A 26 43.97 72.91 11.77
C GLU A 26 43.27 73.65 12.92
N GLY A 27 43.16 73.03 14.10
CA GLY A 27 42.66 73.69 15.31
C GLY A 27 43.66 74.63 15.99
N GLN A 28 44.92 74.69 15.55
CA GLN A 28 46.04 75.25 16.33
C GLN A 28 46.36 76.73 15.99
N GLU A 29 45.88 77.28 14.87
CA GLU A 29 46.32 78.62 14.38
C GLU A 29 45.35 79.79 14.59
N LEU A 30 44.14 79.58 15.13
CA LEU A 30 43.13 80.64 15.28
C LEU A 30 43.00 81.26 16.68
N ILE A 31 43.85 80.87 17.64
CA ILE A 31 43.92 81.50 18.98
C ILE A 31 45.36 81.89 19.32
N ASP A 32 45.94 82.80 18.55
CA ASP A 32 47.11 83.57 19.00
C ASP A 32 47.15 84.97 18.34
N LYS A 33 46.64 85.98 19.08
CA LYS A 33 47.10 87.40 19.04
C LYS A 33 46.33 88.41 19.92
N ASN A 34 45.16 88.10 20.49
CA ASN A 34 44.40 89.06 21.32
C ASN A 34 43.63 88.41 22.49
N SER A 35 44.33 88.05 23.58
CA SER A 35 43.66 87.74 24.85
C SER A 35 44.62 87.87 26.05
N ASP A 36 44.36 88.82 26.96
CA ASP A 36 45.17 89.12 28.16
C ASP A 36 45.06 88.07 29.28
N LEU A 37 44.89 86.78 28.95
CA LEU A 37 44.74 85.71 29.94
C LEU A 37 46.11 85.19 30.42
N PRO A 38 46.31 84.99 31.74
CA PRO A 38 47.54 84.41 32.30
C PRO A 38 47.96 83.08 31.67
N ALA A 39 49.28 82.88 31.52
CA ALA A 39 49.87 81.72 30.87
C ALA A 39 49.42 80.37 31.45
N ASP A 40 49.19 80.28 32.77
CA ASP A 40 48.67 79.06 33.42
C ASP A 40 47.26 78.69 32.95
N ILE A 41 46.43 79.68 32.61
CA ILE A 41 45.06 79.47 32.10
C ILE A 41 45.14 79.03 30.64
N GLN A 42 45.98 79.67 29.83
CA GLN A 42 46.24 79.24 28.44
C GLN A 42 46.79 77.81 28.38
N ALA A 43 47.70 77.43 29.29
CA ALA A 43 48.25 76.08 29.38
C ALA A 43 47.21 75.03 29.83
N ARG A 44 46.20 75.43 30.62
CA ARG A 44 45.05 74.58 30.96
C ARG A 44 44.06 74.46 29.80
N LEU A 45 43.74 75.55 29.11
CA LEU A 45 42.89 75.54 27.91
C LEU A 45 43.47 74.62 26.83
N ARG A 46 44.77 74.76 26.50
CA ARG A 46 45.49 73.85 25.57
C ARG A 46 45.51 72.38 26.01
N LYS A 47 45.25 72.06 27.29
CA LYS A 47 45.03 70.68 27.77
C LYS A 47 43.57 70.27 27.64
N PHE A 48 42.62 71.16 27.90
CA PHE A 48 41.20 70.93 27.67
C PHE A 48 40.90 70.68 26.19
N ASP A 49 41.42 71.46 25.24
CA ASP A 49 41.26 71.21 23.79
C ASP A 49 41.74 69.79 23.42
N LYS A 50 42.88 69.37 23.98
CA LYS A 50 43.45 68.02 23.77
C LYS A 50 42.61 66.90 24.41
N TYR A 51 41.84 67.19 25.44
CA TYR A 51 40.86 66.25 26.00
C TYR A 51 39.54 66.28 25.22
N GLU A 52 39.11 67.44 24.75
CA GLU A 52 37.91 67.64 23.92
C GLU A 52 38.03 66.95 22.56
N GLN A 53 39.21 66.96 21.94
CA GLN A 53 39.50 66.15 20.75
C GLN A 53 39.56 64.63 21.03
N LYS A 54 40.14 64.23 22.18
CA LYS A 54 40.34 62.80 22.52
C LYS A 54 39.12 62.11 23.09
N TYR A 55 38.21 62.84 23.73
CA TYR A 55 37.04 62.27 24.39
C TYR A 55 36.03 61.64 23.40
N PRO A 56 35.68 62.26 22.25
CA PRO A 56 34.86 61.64 21.21
C PRO A 56 35.48 60.36 20.65
N LEU A 57 36.80 60.34 20.42
CA LEU A 57 37.54 59.16 19.96
C LEU A 57 37.48 58.02 20.97
N LEU A 58 37.74 58.31 22.25
CA LEU A 58 37.67 57.33 23.34
C LEU A 58 36.23 56.82 23.57
N LEU A 59 35.24 57.70 23.48
CA LEU A 59 33.82 57.34 23.57
C LEU A 59 33.39 56.47 22.38
N ASN A 60 33.89 56.73 21.17
CA ASN A 60 33.61 55.90 20.00
C ASN A 60 34.29 54.53 20.12
N ALA A 61 35.55 54.48 20.57
CA ALA A 61 36.24 53.22 20.86
C ALA A 61 35.51 52.40 21.93
N TYR A 62 35.04 53.03 23.01
CA TYR A 62 34.24 52.38 24.05
C TYR A 62 32.89 51.86 23.53
N LYS A 63 32.18 52.65 22.69
CA LYS A 63 30.94 52.20 22.03
C LYS A 63 31.19 51.02 21.10
N LEU A 64 32.28 51.04 20.34
CA LEU A 64 32.68 49.95 19.45
C LEU A 64 32.98 48.69 20.27
N GLU A 65 33.75 48.81 21.34
CA GLU A 65 34.11 47.68 22.20
C GLU A 65 32.92 47.12 22.96
N LYS A 66 32.01 47.98 23.44
CA LYS A 66 30.73 47.54 24.02
C LYS A 66 29.88 46.78 22.98
N SER A 67 29.80 47.28 21.74
CA SER A 67 29.07 46.60 20.67
C SER A 67 29.71 45.27 20.27
N LYS A 68 31.05 45.16 20.31
CA LYS A 68 31.74 43.87 20.18
C LYS A 68 31.41 42.94 21.34
N GLY A 69 31.41 43.42 22.58
CA GLY A 69 31.04 42.63 23.77
C GLY A 69 29.60 42.13 23.72
N GLU A 70 28.65 42.95 23.26
CA GLU A 70 27.25 42.55 23.03
C GLU A 70 27.16 41.46 21.95
N LYS A 71 27.88 41.59 20.82
CA LYS A 71 27.95 40.55 19.77
C LYS A 71 28.66 39.27 20.23
N LEU A 72 29.71 39.39 21.03
CA LEU A 72 30.43 38.27 21.64
C LEU A 72 29.53 37.50 22.60
N GLY A 73 28.71 38.20 23.39
CA GLY A 73 27.72 37.59 24.29
C GLY A 73 26.64 36.82 23.52
N VAL A 74 26.14 37.36 22.40
CA VAL A 74 25.22 36.64 21.50
C VAL A 74 25.89 35.41 20.89
N LEU A 75 27.14 35.53 20.44
CA LEU A 75 27.89 34.41 19.86
C LEU A 75 28.20 33.32 20.91
N LEU A 76 28.59 33.68 22.13
CA LEU A 76 28.79 32.76 23.24
C LEU A 76 27.51 32.03 23.59
N LYS A 77 26.37 32.73 23.61
CA LYS A 77 25.05 32.12 23.83
C LYS A 77 24.73 31.07 22.75
N ILE A 78 24.85 31.44 21.47
CA ILE A 78 24.63 30.53 20.32
C ILE A 78 25.55 29.31 20.41
N LEU A 79 26.84 29.49 20.75
CA LEU A 79 27.77 28.37 20.95
C LEU A 79 27.32 27.49 22.11
N SER A 80 27.00 28.05 23.29
CA SER A 80 26.56 27.26 24.46
C SER A 80 25.25 26.50 24.26
N GLU A 81 24.40 26.93 23.34
CA GLU A 81 23.15 26.25 22.97
C GLU A 81 23.37 25.11 21.96
N ASN A 82 24.43 25.17 21.14
CA ASN A 82 24.66 24.24 20.02
C ASN A 82 25.91 23.33 20.22
N THR A 83 26.78 23.65 21.16
CA THR A 83 28.00 22.91 21.52
C THR A 83 28.17 22.87 23.04
N PRO A 84 28.85 21.88 23.63
CA PRO A 84 28.87 21.64 25.08
C PRO A 84 29.76 22.61 25.89
N ILE A 85 29.90 23.87 25.46
CA ILE A 85 30.91 24.81 25.96
C ILE A 85 30.26 25.96 26.71
N SER A 86 30.74 26.22 27.93
CA SER A 86 30.22 27.29 28.80
C SER A 86 31.11 28.56 28.86
N SER A 87 32.33 28.53 28.33
CA SER A 87 33.23 29.69 28.26
C SER A 87 34.02 29.72 26.95
N LEU A 88 34.34 30.92 26.46
CA LEU A 88 35.09 31.10 25.21
C LEU A 88 36.55 30.60 25.30
N ASP A 89 37.08 30.36 26.51
CA ASP A 89 38.46 29.92 26.72
C ASP A 89 38.70 28.42 26.44
N ASP A 90 37.63 27.61 26.33
CA ASP A 90 37.72 26.15 26.14
C ASP A 90 37.62 25.75 24.65
N PHE A 91 38.66 26.12 23.90
CA PHE A 91 38.77 25.81 22.46
C PHE A 91 39.06 24.32 22.18
N ASP A 92 39.66 23.60 23.12
CA ASP A 92 40.03 22.19 22.97
C ASP A 92 38.80 21.28 23.04
N SER A 93 37.83 21.58 23.93
CA SER A 93 36.53 20.89 23.95
C SER A 93 35.72 21.14 22.67
N LEU A 94 35.77 22.34 22.08
CA LEU A 94 35.11 22.62 20.79
C LEU A 94 35.68 21.76 19.66
N THR A 95 37.01 21.72 19.59
CA THR A 95 37.75 20.99 18.56
C THR A 95 37.49 19.49 18.70
N SER A 96 37.52 18.98 19.93
CA SER A 96 37.22 17.57 20.25
C SER A 96 35.76 17.22 19.94
N PHE A 97 34.81 18.12 20.21
CA PHE A 97 33.40 17.93 19.87
C PHE A 97 33.20 17.80 18.35
N PHE A 98 33.75 18.73 17.55
CA PHE A 98 33.65 18.65 16.09
C PHE A 98 34.36 17.41 15.52
N GLN A 99 35.51 17.02 16.04
CA GLN A 99 36.19 15.78 15.64
C GLN A 99 35.32 14.55 15.95
N ASN A 100 34.71 14.48 17.13
CA ASN A 100 33.80 13.39 17.51
C ASN A 100 32.51 13.39 16.68
N THR A 101 31.95 14.56 16.36
CA THR A 101 30.79 14.68 15.45
C THR A 101 31.14 14.24 14.02
N ASN A 102 32.33 14.56 13.52
CA ASN A 102 32.79 14.09 12.21
C ASN A 102 33.00 12.57 12.22
N LEU A 103 33.70 12.02 13.22
CA LEU A 103 33.88 10.57 13.38
C LEU A 103 32.55 9.82 13.49
N LYS A 104 31.57 10.37 14.21
CA LYS A 104 30.21 9.80 14.29
C LYS A 104 29.51 9.84 12.92
N THR A 105 29.64 10.95 12.19
CA THR A 105 29.10 11.09 10.82
C THR A 105 29.75 10.07 9.87
N ASP A 106 31.06 9.87 9.96
CA ASP A 106 31.82 8.93 9.14
C ASP A 106 31.43 7.47 9.46
N MET A 107 31.34 7.09 10.73
CA MET A 107 30.84 5.77 11.14
C MET A 107 29.39 5.52 10.67
N LEU A 108 28.51 6.52 10.75
CA LEU A 108 27.14 6.41 10.22
C LEU A 108 27.15 6.25 8.70
N ASN A 109 28.02 6.96 7.98
CA ASN A 109 28.18 6.83 6.53
C ASN A 109 28.75 5.45 6.13
N GLU A 110 29.66 4.87 6.93
CA GLU A 110 30.15 3.50 6.74
C GLU A 110 29.05 2.46 7.00
N GLU A 111 28.26 2.61 8.06
CA GLU A 111 27.14 1.70 8.34
C GLU A 111 26.03 1.83 7.29
N ILE A 112 25.72 3.04 6.80
CA ILE A 112 24.81 3.23 5.66
C ILE A 112 25.33 2.51 4.41
N LYS A 113 26.64 2.61 4.10
CA LYS A 113 27.24 1.87 2.98
C LYS A 113 27.12 0.36 3.20
N ARG A 114 27.43 -0.14 4.40
CA ARG A 114 27.36 -1.55 4.77
C ARG A 114 25.95 -2.12 4.68
N LEU A 115 24.95 -1.40 5.21
CA LEU A 115 23.54 -1.76 5.12
C LEU A 115 23.06 -1.71 3.67
N THR A 116 23.54 -0.76 2.87
CA THR A 116 23.24 -0.70 1.43
C THR A 116 23.84 -1.91 0.68
N THR A 117 25.08 -2.31 0.97
CA THR A 117 25.67 -3.52 0.36
C THR A 117 24.96 -4.79 0.83
N LEU A 118 24.66 -4.92 2.12
CA LEU A 118 23.93 -6.07 2.67
C LEU A 118 22.53 -6.20 2.06
N ASN A 119 21.81 -5.09 1.90
CA ASN A 119 20.48 -5.07 1.28
C ASN A 119 20.56 -5.41 -0.23
N ASN A 120 21.61 -4.96 -0.93
CA ASN A 120 21.87 -5.36 -2.31
C ASN A 120 22.21 -6.86 -2.43
N GLU A 121 22.95 -7.42 -1.48
CA GLU A 121 23.24 -8.86 -1.42
C GLU A 121 21.98 -9.67 -1.11
N GLN A 122 21.18 -9.26 -0.13
CA GLN A 122 19.90 -9.90 0.22
C GLN A 122 18.88 -9.83 -0.92
N THR A 123 18.80 -8.71 -1.66
CA THR A 123 17.92 -8.61 -2.83
C THR A 123 18.39 -9.51 -3.98
N LEU A 124 19.70 -9.63 -4.21
CA LEU A 124 20.27 -10.61 -5.14
C LEU A 124 20.03 -12.07 -4.71
N GLU A 125 20.06 -12.38 -3.42
CA GLU A 125 19.69 -13.71 -2.90
C GLU A 125 18.19 -14.00 -3.05
N LEU A 126 17.33 -13.02 -2.75
CA LEU A 126 15.88 -13.12 -2.97
C LEU A 126 15.55 -13.28 -4.46
N GLU A 127 16.31 -12.65 -5.36
CA GLU A 127 16.16 -12.83 -6.81
C GLU A 127 16.62 -14.22 -7.27
N LYS A 128 17.77 -14.72 -6.76
CA LYS A 128 18.22 -16.11 -7.00
C LYS A 128 17.21 -17.14 -6.48
N LEU A 129 16.66 -16.93 -5.29
CA LEU A 129 15.61 -17.79 -4.72
C LEU A 129 14.31 -17.73 -5.55
N ARG A 130 13.93 -16.55 -6.07
CA ARG A 130 12.81 -16.40 -7.01
C ARG A 130 13.05 -17.10 -8.35
N CYS A 131 14.29 -17.12 -8.85
CA CYS A 131 14.66 -17.89 -10.04
C CYS A 131 14.62 -19.40 -9.79
N GLY A 132 15.19 -19.89 -8.68
CA GLY A 132 15.16 -21.32 -8.32
C GLY A 132 13.74 -21.86 -8.10
N ARG A 133 12.81 -21.02 -7.58
CA ARG A 133 11.41 -21.41 -7.36
C ARG A 133 10.58 -21.49 -8.66
N LYS A 134 11.09 -21.00 -9.79
CA LYS A 134 10.44 -21.15 -11.12
C LYS A 134 10.78 -22.47 -11.81
N THR A 135 11.79 -23.19 -11.34
CA THR A 135 12.28 -24.45 -11.97
C THR A 135 11.87 -25.72 -11.23
N SER A 136 11.03 -25.64 -10.19
CA SER A 136 10.66 -26.79 -9.33
C SER A 136 9.16 -27.08 -9.21
N ASN A 137 8.29 -26.40 -9.97
CA ASN A 137 6.85 -26.68 -9.98
C ASN A 137 6.52 -27.76 -11.03
N GLY A 138 6.85 -29.01 -10.73
CA GLY A 138 6.64 -30.10 -11.67
C GLY A 138 6.99 -31.49 -11.16
N GLN A 139 6.43 -31.92 -10.03
CA GLN A 139 6.19 -33.33 -9.67
C GLN A 139 5.29 -33.41 -8.43
N GLU A 140 4.16 -34.09 -8.57
CA GLU A 140 3.18 -34.38 -7.50
C GLU A 140 3.46 -35.73 -6.84
N ASP A 141 2.92 -35.90 -5.63
CA ASP A 141 2.41 -37.11 -4.97
C ASP A 141 3.15 -38.45 -5.06
N GLU A 142 3.47 -39.03 -3.89
CA GLU A 142 2.87 -40.31 -3.45
C GLU A 142 3.09 -40.56 -1.93
N ILE A 143 2.10 -41.17 -1.28
CA ILE A 143 2.15 -41.64 0.13
C ILE A 143 1.91 -43.16 0.12
N PRO A 144 2.66 -43.95 0.92
CA PRO A 144 1.99 -45.04 1.65
C PRO A 144 2.29 -45.08 3.16
N GLN A 145 1.26 -45.42 3.96
CA GLN A 145 1.34 -45.73 5.39
C GLN A 145 1.68 -47.22 5.62
N ALA A 146 2.33 -47.58 6.76
CA ALA A 146 2.11 -48.87 7.45
C ALA A 146 2.75 -49.03 8.87
N MET A 147 1.88 -49.23 9.88
CA MET A 147 1.95 -50.20 11.00
C MET A 147 3.21 -50.44 11.90
N THR A 148 3.13 -49.92 13.13
CA THR A 148 3.05 -50.60 14.47
C THR A 148 3.73 -51.95 14.81
N ARG A 149 4.18 -52.03 16.09
CA ARG A 149 4.58 -53.16 17.00
C ARG A 149 6.11 -53.28 17.21
N ASN A 150 6.66 -53.58 18.40
CA ASN A 150 6.14 -53.71 19.77
C ASN A 150 7.27 -53.44 20.82
N PRO A 151 6.99 -53.31 22.13
CA PRO A 151 7.95 -52.77 23.11
C PRO A 151 8.53 -53.79 24.11
N GLU A 152 9.82 -53.65 24.43
CA GLU A 152 10.46 -54.17 25.67
C GLU A 152 11.53 -53.16 26.13
N HIS A 153 11.28 -52.43 27.22
CA HIS A 153 12.21 -51.70 28.12
C HIS A 153 11.51 -50.52 28.81
N THR A 154 10.56 -50.80 29.71
CA THR A 154 9.93 -49.79 30.58
C THR A 154 9.60 -50.40 31.94
N ASP A 155 10.32 -50.00 32.98
CA ASP A 155 9.84 -50.09 34.37
C ASP A 155 10.40 -48.92 35.20
N GLU A 156 11.69 -48.58 35.08
CA GLU A 156 12.25 -47.42 35.81
C GLU A 156 11.85 -46.06 35.20
N ASN A 157 11.71 -45.98 33.86
CA ASN A 157 11.24 -44.76 33.18
C ASN A 157 9.72 -44.54 33.31
N PHE A 158 8.97 -45.55 33.78
CA PHE A 158 7.50 -45.53 33.76
C PHE A 158 6.90 -44.68 34.90
N ASP A 159 7.59 -44.56 36.03
CA ASP A 159 7.11 -43.77 37.18
C ASP A 159 7.38 -42.26 37.04
N GLU A 160 8.50 -41.86 36.43
CA GLU A 160 8.72 -40.45 36.07
C GLU A 160 7.80 -40.04 34.91
N GLN A 161 7.69 -40.85 33.86
CA GLN A 161 6.72 -40.61 32.80
C GLN A 161 5.27 -40.65 33.28
N ASN A 162 4.91 -41.42 34.31
CA ASN A 162 3.56 -41.34 34.91
C ASN A 162 3.34 -40.05 35.70
N LYS A 163 4.34 -39.53 36.42
CA LYS A 163 4.21 -38.21 37.08
C LYS A 163 4.07 -37.08 36.08
N GLU A 164 4.91 -37.05 35.05
CA GLU A 164 4.79 -36.07 33.96
C GLU A 164 3.48 -36.27 33.19
N MET A 165 3.07 -37.49 32.88
CA MET A 165 1.81 -37.76 32.19
C MET A 165 0.58 -37.48 33.06
N VAL A 166 0.65 -37.52 34.39
CA VAL A 166 -0.41 -37.04 35.27
C VAL A 166 -0.48 -35.51 35.24
N GLN A 167 0.64 -34.81 35.38
CA GLN A 167 0.67 -33.34 35.28
C GLN A 167 0.22 -32.84 33.89
N VAL A 168 0.67 -33.49 32.82
CA VAL A 168 0.24 -33.21 31.44
C VAL A 168 -1.23 -33.59 31.23
N LYS A 169 -1.76 -34.64 31.88
CA LYS A 169 -3.21 -34.93 31.87
C LYS A 169 -4.01 -33.85 32.59
N GLU A 170 -3.57 -33.39 33.77
CA GLU A 170 -4.24 -32.29 34.49
C GLU A 170 -4.20 -30.98 33.71
N GLN A 171 -3.07 -30.63 33.11
CA GLN A 171 -2.94 -29.46 32.23
C GLN A 171 -3.79 -29.61 30.97
N ARG A 172 -3.79 -30.78 30.32
CA ARG A 172 -4.65 -31.09 29.16
C ARG A 172 -6.13 -31.04 29.51
N ASP A 173 -6.52 -31.49 30.70
CA ASP A 173 -7.92 -31.52 31.13
C ASP A 173 -8.41 -30.15 31.62
N GLY A 174 -7.50 -29.31 32.15
CA GLY A 174 -7.71 -27.87 32.33
C GLY A 174 -7.88 -27.14 31.00
N LEU A 175 -6.94 -27.33 30.07
CA LEU A 175 -7.01 -26.77 28.71
C LEU A 175 -8.23 -27.27 27.94
N LYS A 176 -8.67 -28.52 28.11
CA LYS A 176 -9.92 -29.03 27.53
C LYS A 176 -11.14 -28.31 28.08
N LYS A 177 -11.22 -28.06 29.39
CA LYS A 177 -12.33 -27.29 29.99
C LYS A 177 -12.33 -25.84 29.51
N GLU A 178 -11.15 -25.22 29.36
CA GLU A 178 -11.04 -23.89 28.79
C GLU A 178 -11.40 -23.85 27.30
N LEU A 179 -11.04 -24.89 26.54
CA LEU A 179 -11.39 -25.05 25.13
C LEU A 179 -12.88 -25.35 24.96
N GLU A 180 -13.50 -26.15 25.82
CA GLU A 180 -14.96 -26.37 25.87
C GLU A 180 -15.71 -25.07 26.19
N LEU A 181 -15.25 -24.29 27.18
CA LEU A 181 -15.81 -22.96 27.48
C LEU A 181 -15.67 -22.01 26.27
N LYS A 182 -14.47 -21.89 25.70
CA LYS A 182 -14.23 -21.05 24.51
C LYS A 182 -14.98 -21.53 23.28
N ASN A 183 -15.25 -22.83 23.13
CA ASN A 183 -16.01 -23.37 22.00
C ASN A 183 -17.53 -23.15 22.20
N VAL A 184 -18.02 -23.10 23.43
CA VAL A 184 -19.39 -22.62 23.75
C VAL A 184 -19.51 -21.11 23.49
N GLU A 185 -18.52 -20.32 23.89
CA GLU A 185 -18.46 -18.88 23.54
C GLU A 185 -18.34 -18.66 22.02
N GLN A 186 -17.57 -19.49 21.32
CA GLN A 186 -17.45 -19.46 19.86
C GLN A 186 -18.75 -19.90 19.18
N SER A 187 -19.50 -20.83 19.75
CA SER A 187 -20.81 -21.25 19.26
C SER A 187 -21.88 -20.18 19.44
N THR A 188 -21.90 -19.50 20.59
CA THR A 188 -22.84 -18.37 20.84
C THR A 188 -22.50 -17.16 19.98
N THR A 189 -21.22 -16.80 19.85
CA THR A 189 -20.80 -15.70 18.96
C THR A 189 -21.02 -16.02 17.47
N ALA A 190 -20.79 -17.27 17.04
CA ALA A 190 -21.14 -17.70 15.69
C ALA A 190 -22.65 -17.71 15.42
N ALA A 191 -23.48 -18.00 16.43
CA ALA A 191 -24.93 -17.89 16.32
C ALA A 191 -25.37 -16.42 16.16
N THR A 192 -24.79 -15.49 16.94
CA THR A 192 -25.07 -14.05 16.77
C THR A 192 -24.55 -13.48 15.45
N LEU A 193 -23.39 -13.95 14.97
CA LEU A 193 -22.86 -13.56 13.66
C LEU A 193 -23.76 -14.05 12.53
N ARG A 194 -24.25 -15.29 12.56
CA ARG A 194 -25.20 -15.80 11.56
C ARG A 194 -26.54 -15.05 11.55
N ALA A 195 -27.00 -14.61 12.72
CA ALA A 195 -28.20 -13.76 12.81
C ALA A 195 -27.97 -12.41 12.10
N LEU A 196 -26.85 -11.73 12.40
CA LEU A 196 -26.46 -10.46 11.76
C LEU A 196 -26.14 -10.62 10.25
N GLU A 197 -25.56 -11.75 9.83
CA GLU A 197 -25.34 -12.09 8.42
C GLU A 197 -26.66 -12.33 7.66
N SER A 198 -27.68 -12.90 8.34
CA SER A 198 -29.02 -13.04 7.78
C SER A 198 -29.73 -11.69 7.65
N GLU A 199 -29.58 -10.81 8.64
CA GLU A 199 -30.14 -9.45 8.64
C GLU A 199 -29.49 -8.57 7.56
N THR A 200 -28.17 -8.63 7.44
CA THR A 200 -27.42 -7.88 6.42
C THR A 200 -27.65 -8.44 5.01
N ARG A 201 -27.88 -9.74 4.83
CA ARG A 201 -28.34 -10.29 3.53
C ARG A 201 -29.75 -9.82 3.18
N GLY A 202 -30.70 -9.86 4.12
CA GLY A 202 -32.05 -9.33 3.90
C GLY A 202 -32.04 -7.84 3.53
N SER A 203 -31.18 -7.06 4.18
CA SER A 203 -30.95 -5.65 3.85
C SER A 203 -30.26 -5.46 2.49
N ALA A 204 -29.29 -6.31 2.13
CA ALA A 204 -28.63 -6.28 0.83
C ALA A 204 -29.62 -6.56 -0.33
N ASP A 205 -30.47 -7.58 -0.20
CA ASP A 205 -31.49 -7.91 -1.20
C ASP A 205 -32.56 -6.81 -1.30
N ALA A 206 -32.93 -6.17 -0.18
CA ALA A 206 -33.81 -5.01 -0.18
C ALA A 206 -33.17 -3.78 -0.86
N THR A 207 -31.87 -3.51 -0.61
CA THR A 207 -31.16 -2.42 -1.29
C THR A 207 -30.91 -2.70 -2.78
N SER A 208 -30.77 -3.96 -3.19
CA SER A 208 -30.69 -4.36 -4.60
C SER A 208 -32.01 -4.08 -5.33
N LYS A 209 -33.15 -4.44 -4.73
CA LYS A 209 -34.49 -4.12 -5.27
C LYS A 209 -34.71 -2.60 -5.34
N LEU A 210 -34.43 -1.88 -4.25
CA LEU A 210 -34.50 -0.42 -4.24
C LEU A 210 -33.56 0.23 -5.26
N GLN A 211 -32.37 -0.33 -5.53
CA GLN A 211 -31.50 0.16 -6.62
C GLN A 211 -32.10 -0.10 -8.00
N GLN A 212 -32.76 -1.25 -8.20
CA GLN A 212 -33.46 -1.55 -9.45
C GLN A 212 -34.65 -0.61 -9.66
N ASP A 213 -35.51 -0.44 -8.67
CA ASP A 213 -36.69 0.45 -8.72
C ASP A 213 -36.27 1.91 -8.91
N LEU A 214 -35.22 2.36 -8.20
CA LEU A 214 -34.67 3.71 -8.35
C LEU A 214 -33.97 3.89 -9.71
N SER A 215 -33.48 2.83 -10.35
CA SER A 215 -33.02 2.88 -11.74
C SER A 215 -34.18 2.98 -12.74
N GLU A 216 -35.29 2.29 -12.52
CA GLU A 216 -36.50 2.44 -13.34
C GLU A 216 -37.13 3.82 -13.20
N CYS A 217 -37.24 4.34 -11.98
CA CYS A 217 -37.73 5.70 -11.73
C CYS A 217 -36.79 6.76 -12.34
N LYS A 218 -35.46 6.55 -12.30
CA LYS A 218 -34.52 7.42 -13.03
C LYS A 218 -34.75 7.37 -14.54
N ASN A 219 -34.89 6.18 -15.13
CA ASN A 219 -35.13 6.04 -16.57
C ASN A 219 -36.48 6.66 -16.98
N LYS A 220 -37.54 6.53 -16.16
CA LYS A 220 -38.83 7.19 -16.37
C LYS A 220 -38.68 8.72 -16.33
N LEU A 221 -37.98 9.25 -15.33
CA LEU A 221 -37.70 10.68 -15.18
C LEU A 221 -36.77 11.24 -16.29
N GLU A 222 -35.81 10.45 -16.78
CA GLU A 222 -34.94 10.80 -17.92
C GLU A 222 -35.79 10.92 -19.20
N ASN A 223 -36.67 9.95 -19.46
CA ASN A 223 -37.59 9.95 -20.60
C ASN A 223 -38.58 11.13 -20.55
N GLU A 224 -39.11 11.46 -19.37
CA GLU A 224 -39.97 12.63 -19.16
C GLU A 224 -39.20 13.95 -19.36
N LYS A 225 -37.95 14.04 -18.91
CA LYS A 225 -37.08 15.19 -19.20
C LYS A 225 -36.76 15.33 -20.68
N GLU A 226 -36.50 14.23 -21.39
CA GLU A 226 -36.33 14.26 -22.85
C GLU A 226 -37.60 14.72 -23.56
N ALA A 227 -38.78 14.27 -23.11
CA ALA A 227 -40.06 14.73 -23.64
C ALA A 227 -40.26 16.24 -23.38
N HIS A 228 -39.97 16.71 -22.16
CA HIS A 228 -39.99 18.13 -21.83
C HIS A 228 -38.99 18.94 -22.66
N GLN A 229 -37.78 18.43 -22.91
CA GLN A 229 -36.79 19.12 -23.73
C GLN A 229 -37.17 19.16 -25.22
N LYS A 230 -37.81 18.12 -25.75
CA LYS A 230 -38.41 18.13 -27.10
C LYS A 230 -39.52 19.18 -27.18
N THR A 231 -40.47 19.18 -26.25
CA THR A 231 -41.55 20.19 -26.24
C THR A 231 -41.06 21.62 -26.04
N LEU A 232 -39.95 21.84 -25.32
CA LEU A 232 -39.31 23.16 -25.22
C LEU A 232 -38.66 23.58 -26.55
N SER A 233 -38.01 22.66 -27.26
CA SER A 233 -37.48 22.91 -28.60
C SER A 233 -38.60 23.27 -29.59
N ASP A 234 -39.69 22.51 -29.58
CA ASP A 234 -40.88 22.79 -30.39
C ASP A 234 -41.48 24.17 -30.05
N LEU A 235 -41.52 24.54 -28.76
CA LEU A 235 -41.99 25.85 -28.30
C LEU A 235 -41.08 27.00 -28.78
N GLU A 236 -39.75 26.78 -28.84
CA GLU A 236 -38.80 27.75 -29.41
C GLU A 236 -38.95 27.87 -30.93
N GLU A 237 -39.16 26.76 -31.66
CA GLU A 237 -39.48 26.80 -33.09
C GLU A 237 -40.80 27.55 -33.37
N PHE A 238 -41.85 27.31 -32.57
CA PHE A 238 -43.11 28.04 -32.69
C PHE A 238 -42.98 29.54 -32.34
N LYS A 239 -42.15 29.90 -31.36
CA LYS A 239 -41.81 31.33 -31.10
C LYS A 239 -41.10 31.95 -32.29
N LEU A 240 -40.07 31.29 -32.83
CA LEU A 240 -39.34 31.76 -34.01
C LEU A 240 -40.25 31.89 -35.24
N GLN A 241 -41.27 31.02 -35.38
CA GLN A 241 -42.26 31.11 -36.45
C GLN A 241 -43.24 32.27 -36.23
N ASN A 242 -43.65 32.55 -34.98
CA ASN A 242 -44.44 33.73 -34.65
C ASN A 242 -43.67 35.02 -34.87
N ASP A 243 -42.38 35.09 -34.51
CA ASP A 243 -41.53 36.27 -34.74
C ASP A 243 -41.33 36.57 -36.23
N LYS A 244 -41.24 35.52 -37.07
CA LYS A 244 -41.26 35.67 -38.54
C LYS A 244 -42.58 36.25 -39.03
N LYS A 245 -43.72 35.73 -38.55
CA LYS A 245 -45.05 36.23 -38.95
C LYS A 245 -45.35 37.64 -38.45
N THR A 246 -44.92 38.01 -37.24
CA THR A 246 -45.06 39.38 -36.75
C THR A 246 -44.18 40.34 -37.54
N SER A 247 -42.97 39.92 -37.96
CA SER A 247 -42.15 40.71 -38.88
C SER A 247 -42.79 40.90 -40.26
N GLU A 248 -43.50 39.91 -40.81
CA GLU A 248 -44.27 40.07 -42.05
C GLU A 248 -45.44 41.05 -41.87
N VAL A 249 -46.18 40.95 -40.76
CA VAL A 249 -47.25 41.89 -40.40
C VAL A 249 -46.71 43.32 -40.25
N GLN A 250 -45.54 43.50 -39.62
CA GLN A 250 -44.88 44.80 -39.48
C GLN A 250 -44.58 45.41 -40.86
N GLN A 251 -44.08 44.62 -41.82
CA GLN A 251 -43.82 45.09 -43.19
C GLN A 251 -45.11 45.45 -43.95
N LEU A 252 -46.23 44.76 -43.69
CA LEU A 252 -47.54 45.10 -44.25
C LEU A 252 -48.12 46.38 -43.64
N ILE A 253 -47.87 46.65 -42.37
CA ILE A 253 -48.25 47.92 -41.71
C ILE A 253 -47.46 49.08 -42.30
N SER A 254 -46.13 48.96 -42.47
CA SER A 254 -45.33 50.02 -43.11
C SER A 254 -45.82 50.34 -44.53
N LYS A 255 -46.16 49.32 -45.34
CA LYS A 255 -46.77 49.52 -46.66
C LYS A 255 -48.14 50.19 -46.61
N ARG A 256 -48.89 50.06 -45.51
CA ARG A 256 -50.19 50.73 -45.32
C ARG A 256 -50.02 52.21 -44.93
N ASP A 257 -49.04 52.53 -44.09
CA ASP A 257 -48.79 53.91 -43.66
C ASP A 257 -48.17 54.77 -44.78
N GLU A 258 -47.36 54.16 -45.66
CA GLU A 258 -46.92 54.78 -46.93
C GLU A 258 -48.10 55.13 -47.86
N ILE A 259 -49.21 54.39 -47.81
CA ILE A 259 -50.42 54.66 -48.61
C ILE A 259 -51.31 55.72 -47.94
N HIS A 260 -51.40 55.75 -46.60
CA HIS A 260 -52.25 56.72 -45.89
C HIS A 260 -51.71 58.15 -45.82
N THR A 261 -50.41 58.37 -46.06
CA THR A 261 -49.82 59.72 -46.05
C THR A 261 -50.05 60.55 -47.33
N ALA A 262 -50.63 59.96 -48.37
CA ALA A 262 -50.87 60.62 -49.66
C ALA A 262 -52.24 61.33 -49.80
N ASP A 263 -53.24 60.99 -48.96
CA ASP A 263 -54.65 61.11 -49.34
C ASP A 263 -55.53 62.06 -48.49
N VAL A 264 -54.94 62.97 -47.69
CA VAL A 264 -55.69 63.96 -46.89
C VAL A 264 -55.18 65.39 -47.06
N GLN A 265 -55.50 65.97 -48.23
CA GLN A 265 -55.62 67.43 -48.42
C GLN A 265 -57.06 67.73 -48.89
N HIS A 266 -57.61 68.88 -48.49
CA HIS A 266 -59.02 69.33 -48.68
C HIS A 266 -60.05 68.59 -47.79
N THR A 267 -61.00 69.26 -47.09
CA THR A 267 -61.33 70.69 -46.92
C THR A 267 -61.95 70.93 -45.54
N ASN A 268 -61.48 71.95 -44.82
CA ASN A 268 -62.06 72.42 -43.54
C ASN A 268 -63.00 73.62 -43.74
N GLY A 269 -63.91 73.87 -42.79
CA GLY A 269 -64.56 75.19 -42.71
C GLY A 269 -65.77 75.35 -41.79
N SER A 270 -65.56 75.40 -40.46
CA SER A 270 -66.36 76.30 -39.62
C SER A 270 -65.71 76.64 -38.27
N GLN A 271 -65.52 77.94 -38.04
CA GLN A 271 -65.31 78.65 -36.75
C GLN A 271 -64.03 78.41 -35.92
N ASN A 272 -63.03 79.24 -36.24
CA ASN A 272 -62.23 80.08 -35.31
C ASN A 272 -62.19 79.71 -33.81
N ALA A 273 -61.00 79.28 -33.36
CA ALA A 273 -60.34 79.87 -32.19
C ALA A 273 -58.81 79.86 -32.43
N GLN A 274 -58.12 80.93 -32.07
CA GLN A 274 -56.70 81.12 -32.39
C GLN A 274 -55.79 80.31 -31.44
N GLY A 275 -54.58 80.02 -31.92
CA GLY A 275 -53.58 79.29 -31.15
C GLY A 275 -53.13 80.02 -29.88
N LEU A 276 -52.92 79.24 -28.82
CA LEU A 276 -52.29 79.67 -27.58
C LEU A 276 -51.07 78.79 -27.31
N GLY A 277 -49.90 79.32 -27.62
CA GLY A 277 -48.71 79.02 -26.85
C GLY A 277 -48.58 80.02 -25.70
N ARG A 278 -47.84 79.63 -24.65
CA ARG A 278 -47.45 80.38 -23.44
C ARG A 278 -48.45 80.54 -22.29
N ASP A 279 -47.98 79.99 -21.15
CA ASP A 279 -47.82 80.65 -19.85
C ASP A 279 -49.05 81.25 -19.14
N THR A 280 -49.51 80.54 -18.09
CA THR A 280 -49.65 81.06 -16.70
C THR A 280 -49.81 79.85 -15.77
N GLN A 281 -48.74 79.39 -15.10
CA GLN A 281 -48.23 79.88 -13.81
C GLN A 281 -49.18 79.74 -12.61
N ASN A 282 -48.67 79.01 -11.60
CA ASN A 282 -48.80 79.28 -10.15
C ASN A 282 -50.21 79.20 -9.50
N MET A 283 -50.38 78.86 -8.21
CA MET A 283 -49.52 78.28 -7.18
C MET A 283 -50.45 77.78 -6.06
N ALA A 284 -50.22 76.60 -5.49
CA ALA A 284 -50.85 76.22 -4.22
C ALA A 284 -49.95 75.28 -3.40
N SER A 285 -48.96 75.88 -2.73
CA SER A 285 -48.31 75.31 -1.54
C SER A 285 -49.37 74.81 -0.53
N LYS A 286 -49.17 73.72 0.23
CA LYS A 286 -48.32 73.76 1.43
C LYS A 286 -48.04 72.37 2.04
N SER A 287 -46.75 72.11 2.31
CA SER A 287 -46.20 71.51 3.54
C SER A 287 -46.98 70.35 4.22
N LYS A 288 -46.43 69.13 4.29
CA LYS A 288 -45.42 68.76 5.32
C LYS A 288 -45.24 69.77 6.47
N LYS A 289 -46.10 69.69 7.49
CA LYS A 289 -45.70 70.03 8.87
C LYS A 289 -45.82 68.77 9.72
N LYS A 290 -44.68 68.37 10.33
CA LYS A 290 -44.49 67.64 11.60
C LYS A 290 -45.78 67.07 12.25
N LYS A 291 -45.83 65.82 12.75
CA LYS A 291 -44.76 65.09 13.45
C LYS A 291 -45.25 63.67 13.85
N ARG A 292 -44.32 62.71 13.92
CA ARG A 292 -44.23 61.61 14.92
C ARG A 292 -45.31 60.48 15.01
N ARG A 293 -44.74 59.27 15.07
CA ARG A 293 -45.12 58.05 15.82
C ARG A 293 -46.21 57.11 15.26
N CYS A 294 -45.72 55.91 14.92
CA CYS A 294 -46.24 54.58 15.30
C CYS A 294 -47.60 54.08 14.75
N LYS A 295 -47.51 52.96 14.00
CA LYS A 295 -48.33 51.72 14.11
C LYS A 295 -49.87 51.82 14.13
N ASN A 296 -50.55 51.31 13.09
CA ASN A 296 -51.24 49.98 13.10
C ASN A 296 -52.31 49.77 11.99
N ASN A 297 -52.39 48.53 11.50
CA ASN A 297 -53.55 47.69 11.10
C ASN A 297 -54.71 48.09 10.13
N THR A 298 -54.78 47.30 9.04
CA THR A 298 -55.88 46.43 8.54
C THR A 298 -57.29 46.89 8.12
N MET A 299 -57.67 46.38 6.92
CA MET A 299 -58.97 45.83 6.47
C MET A 299 -60.14 46.76 6.06
N GLY A 300 -60.72 46.47 4.89
CA GLY A 300 -61.90 47.09 4.26
C GLY A 300 -62.21 46.38 2.92
N ASN A 301 -63.45 46.37 2.45
CA ASN A 301 -63.94 45.47 1.37
C ASN A 301 -65.31 45.95 0.78
N ILE A 302 -65.88 45.16 -0.16
CA ILE A 302 -67.30 45.03 -0.60
C ILE A 302 -67.76 45.78 -1.89
N ASP A 303 -68.08 44.95 -2.90
CA ASP A 303 -69.17 44.88 -3.92
C ASP A 303 -69.80 46.08 -4.69
N GLY A 304 -70.12 45.85 -6.00
CA GLY A 304 -71.51 46.04 -6.49
C GLY A 304 -71.87 46.70 -7.87
N VAL A 305 -72.07 45.89 -8.94
CA VAL A 305 -73.26 45.88 -9.88
C VAL A 305 -73.55 46.96 -11.00
N SER A 306 -73.84 46.46 -12.23
CA SER A 306 -74.79 46.91 -13.33
C SER A 306 -74.46 47.87 -14.53
N SER A 307 -74.48 47.28 -15.77
CA SER A 307 -75.47 47.40 -16.90
C SER A 307 -75.71 48.67 -17.79
N ILE A 308 -76.14 48.44 -19.08
CA ILE A 308 -77.07 49.20 -19.99
C ILE A 308 -76.60 49.75 -21.40
N ASN A 309 -77.28 49.23 -22.46
CA ASN A 309 -77.77 49.74 -23.80
C ASN A 309 -76.99 50.62 -24.84
N SER A 310 -77.20 50.27 -26.14
CA SER A 310 -77.90 51.04 -27.22
C SER A 310 -77.26 51.00 -28.63
N ASP A 311 -78.03 51.31 -29.69
CA ASP A 311 -77.85 50.81 -31.08
C ASP A 311 -78.30 51.81 -32.19
N GLN A 312 -77.84 51.58 -33.43
CA GLN A 312 -78.29 52.08 -34.78
C GLN A 312 -77.90 53.44 -35.44
N SER A 313 -77.57 53.29 -36.75
CA SER A 313 -77.78 54.20 -37.92
C SER A 313 -76.79 55.38 -38.13
N SER A 314 -76.24 55.67 -39.34
CA SER A 314 -76.67 55.37 -40.73
C SER A 314 -75.50 55.24 -41.74
N LYS A 315 -75.81 54.98 -43.03
CA LYS A 315 -74.90 54.42 -44.07
C LYS A 315 -73.93 55.41 -44.75
N THR A 316 -72.69 54.96 -45.00
CA THR A 316 -71.96 55.29 -46.25
C THR A 316 -71.05 54.12 -46.68
N THR A 317 -70.77 53.98 -47.98
CA THR A 317 -70.25 52.75 -48.60
C THR A 317 -68.71 52.66 -48.67
N ASN A 318 -68.18 51.42 -48.74
CA ASN A 318 -66.77 51.00 -48.89
C ASN A 318 -65.94 50.65 -47.62
N SER A 319 -66.58 50.30 -46.49
CA SER A 319 -65.88 49.83 -45.27
C SER A 319 -66.06 48.33 -44.92
N LEU A 320 -66.69 47.54 -45.82
CA LEU A 320 -67.31 46.25 -45.47
C LEU A 320 -66.44 44.98 -45.56
N SER A 321 -65.17 45.09 -45.99
CA SER A 321 -64.20 43.98 -45.93
C SER A 321 -63.39 44.01 -44.63
N SER A 322 -62.75 45.14 -44.32
CA SER A 322 -61.88 45.26 -43.14
C SER A 322 -62.61 45.21 -41.80
N GLU A 323 -63.90 45.58 -41.72
CA GLU A 323 -64.70 45.40 -40.49
C GLU A 323 -65.04 43.93 -40.20
N LYS A 324 -65.01 43.03 -41.20
CA LYS A 324 -65.23 41.60 -40.97
C LYS A 324 -64.00 40.94 -40.39
N GLU A 325 -62.83 41.21 -40.96
CA GLU A 325 -61.54 40.72 -40.45
C GLU A 325 -61.27 41.23 -39.02
N LEU A 326 -61.63 42.48 -38.71
CA LEU A 326 -61.52 43.01 -37.33
C LEU A 326 -62.50 42.32 -36.36
N LYS A 327 -63.71 41.94 -36.81
CA LYS A 327 -64.68 41.20 -36.00
C LYS A 327 -64.26 39.75 -35.79
N GLU A 328 -63.75 39.06 -36.81
CA GLU A 328 -63.15 37.73 -36.64
C GLU A 328 -61.91 37.78 -35.72
N ALA A 329 -61.09 38.83 -35.79
CA ALA A 329 -59.97 39.00 -34.87
C ALA A 329 -60.41 39.22 -33.41
N LEU A 330 -61.47 40.01 -33.17
CA LEU A 330 -62.06 40.21 -31.84
C LEU A 330 -62.78 38.97 -31.31
N GLU A 331 -63.50 38.24 -32.16
CA GLU A 331 -64.16 36.98 -31.80
C GLU A 331 -63.12 35.89 -31.47
N ASN A 332 -62.01 35.82 -32.21
CA ASN A 332 -60.88 34.97 -31.87
C ASN A 332 -60.16 35.42 -30.57
N LEU A 333 -60.13 36.72 -30.25
CA LEU A 333 -59.60 37.23 -28.99
C LEU A 333 -60.49 36.83 -27.80
N GLU A 334 -61.83 36.90 -27.94
CA GLU A 334 -62.77 36.37 -26.96
C GLU A 334 -62.64 34.86 -26.79
N VAL A 335 -62.46 34.10 -27.88
CA VAL A 335 -62.20 32.65 -27.82
C VAL A 335 -60.89 32.36 -27.09
N CYS A 336 -59.86 33.19 -27.27
CA CYS A 336 -58.61 33.05 -26.50
C CYS A 336 -58.79 33.43 -25.02
N GLN A 337 -59.59 34.45 -24.67
CA GLN A 337 -59.91 34.77 -23.28
C GLN A 337 -60.78 33.71 -22.60
N LYS A 338 -61.71 33.07 -23.32
CA LYS A 338 -62.47 31.90 -22.84
C LYS A 338 -61.52 30.73 -22.57
N LYS A 339 -60.65 30.38 -23.52
CA LYS A 339 -59.60 29.34 -23.32
C LYS A 339 -58.66 29.64 -22.15
N LEU A 340 -58.34 30.91 -21.88
CA LEU A 340 -57.49 31.29 -20.75
C LEU A 340 -58.23 31.13 -19.41
N LYS A 341 -59.53 31.45 -19.35
CA LYS A 341 -60.39 31.10 -18.21
C LYS A 341 -60.56 29.60 -18.04
N ASP A 342 -60.73 28.85 -19.13
CA ASP A 342 -60.86 27.39 -19.10
C ASP A 342 -59.56 26.74 -18.58
N LEU A 343 -58.39 27.23 -18.99
CA LEU A 343 -57.09 26.81 -18.44
C LEU A 343 -56.91 27.19 -16.96
N GLN A 344 -57.39 28.36 -16.55
CA GLN A 344 -57.35 28.78 -15.14
C GLN A 344 -58.28 27.93 -14.27
N GLN A 345 -59.46 27.57 -14.80
CA GLN A 345 -60.40 26.66 -14.13
C GLN A 345 -59.89 25.21 -14.11
N GLN A 346 -59.12 24.78 -15.12
CA GLN A 346 -58.39 23.51 -15.10
C GLN A 346 -57.25 23.51 -14.08
N TYR A 347 -56.50 24.61 -13.93
CA TYR A 347 -55.48 24.75 -12.90
C TYR A 347 -56.07 24.67 -11.49
N ASP A 348 -57.18 25.38 -11.23
CA ASP A 348 -57.87 25.31 -9.93
C ASP A 348 -58.48 23.92 -9.67
N SER A 349 -58.95 23.20 -10.71
CA SER A 349 -59.34 21.78 -10.58
C SER A 349 -58.16 20.87 -10.23
N ILE A 350 -56.99 21.03 -10.86
CA ILE A 350 -55.78 20.24 -10.55
C ILE A 350 -55.32 20.48 -9.10
N VAL A 351 -55.44 21.70 -8.58
CA VAL A 351 -55.15 22.01 -7.18
C VAL A 351 -56.16 21.36 -6.21
N SER A 352 -57.42 21.19 -6.63
CA SER A 352 -58.41 20.40 -5.88
C SER A 352 -58.12 18.90 -5.94
N GLU A 353 -57.73 18.38 -7.11
CA GLU A 353 -57.36 16.98 -7.31
C GLU A 353 -56.14 16.59 -6.47
N HIS A 354 -55.14 17.47 -6.33
CA HIS A 354 -54.02 17.28 -5.40
C HIS A 354 -54.43 17.23 -3.91
N HIS A 355 -55.56 17.83 -3.51
CA HIS A 355 -56.07 17.71 -2.14
C HIS A 355 -56.79 16.36 -1.93
N ASP A 356 -57.51 15.89 -2.94
CA ASP A 356 -58.15 14.57 -2.94
C ASP A 356 -57.12 13.42 -3.09
N GLU A 357 -55.98 13.66 -3.74
CA GLU A 357 -54.83 12.73 -3.76
C GLU A 357 -54.25 12.49 -2.36
N GLY A 358 -54.18 13.51 -1.50
CA GLY A 358 -53.74 13.36 -0.11
C GLY A 358 -54.68 12.48 0.74
N GLN A 359 -55.97 12.40 0.40
CA GLN A 359 -56.92 11.46 1.02
C GLN A 359 -56.85 10.06 0.39
N ARG A 360 -56.48 9.97 -0.90
CA ARG A 360 -56.17 8.68 -1.54
C ARG A 360 -54.89 8.06 -1.00
N GLU A 361 -53.88 8.84 -0.64
CA GLU A 361 -52.61 8.34 -0.10
C GLU A 361 -52.82 7.58 1.23
N THR A 362 -53.67 8.09 2.13
CA THR A 362 -54.05 7.36 3.36
C THR A 362 -54.87 6.11 3.09
N VAL A 363 -55.76 6.13 2.10
CA VAL A 363 -56.57 4.96 1.71
C VAL A 363 -55.71 3.91 0.99
N LEU A 364 -54.70 4.32 0.24
CA LEU A 364 -53.72 3.42 -0.38
C LEU A 364 -52.88 2.70 0.68
N GLN A 365 -52.48 3.40 1.76
CA GLN A 365 -51.68 2.81 2.84
C GLN A 365 -52.46 1.73 3.62
N ASP A 366 -53.76 1.93 3.87
CA ASP A 366 -54.63 0.90 4.46
C ASP A 366 -54.82 -0.28 3.48
N ASN A 367 -55.06 -0.02 2.20
CA ASN A 367 -55.20 -1.06 1.17
C ASN A 367 -53.89 -1.87 0.95
N GLU A 368 -52.71 -1.26 1.05
CA GLU A 368 -51.43 -1.96 0.98
C GLU A 368 -51.31 -3.00 2.10
N SER A 369 -51.76 -2.65 3.33
CA SER A 369 -51.74 -3.58 4.46
C SER A 369 -52.69 -4.78 4.29
N GLU A 370 -53.85 -4.57 3.69
CA GLU A 370 -54.83 -5.64 3.43
C GLU A 370 -54.43 -6.49 2.21
N ILE A 371 -53.78 -5.88 1.21
CA ILE A 371 -53.20 -6.59 0.04
C ILE A 371 -51.99 -7.44 0.45
N GLU A 372 -51.11 -6.98 1.33
CA GLU A 372 -50.00 -7.82 1.84
C GLU A 372 -50.49 -9.04 2.63
N ALA A 373 -51.60 -8.90 3.38
CA ALA A 373 -52.23 -10.02 4.09
C ALA A 373 -52.85 -11.04 3.12
N LEU A 374 -53.64 -10.55 2.16
CA LEU A 374 -54.30 -11.39 1.16
C LEU A 374 -53.32 -12.06 0.18
N LEU A 375 -52.18 -11.43 -0.13
CA LEU A 375 -51.12 -12.06 -0.93
C LEU A 375 -50.47 -13.24 -0.19
N LYS A 376 -50.15 -13.09 1.11
CA LYS A 376 -49.58 -14.19 1.91
C LYS A 376 -50.57 -15.36 2.05
N GLU A 377 -51.84 -15.10 2.34
CA GLU A 377 -52.85 -16.17 2.46
C GLU A 377 -53.12 -16.86 1.12
N LYS A 378 -53.11 -16.11 0.00
CA LYS A 378 -53.29 -16.65 -1.35
C LYS A 378 -52.09 -17.49 -1.79
N ASP A 379 -50.86 -17.02 -1.60
CA ASP A 379 -49.67 -17.76 -2.05
C ASP A 379 -49.48 -19.06 -1.26
N GLU A 380 -49.73 -19.04 0.06
CA GLU A 380 -49.76 -20.26 0.88
C GLU A 380 -50.88 -21.23 0.45
N SER A 381 -52.07 -20.72 0.15
CA SER A 381 -53.19 -21.55 -0.28
C SER A 381 -53.00 -22.14 -1.68
N VAL A 382 -52.40 -21.38 -2.60
CA VAL A 382 -52.13 -21.82 -3.98
C VAL A 382 -51.03 -22.88 -3.99
N GLN A 383 -49.92 -22.72 -3.25
CA GLN A 383 -48.88 -23.77 -3.20
C GLN A 383 -49.43 -25.08 -2.63
N LYS A 384 -50.10 -25.04 -1.47
CA LYS A 384 -50.69 -26.23 -0.82
C LYS A 384 -51.73 -26.92 -1.71
N LEU A 385 -52.54 -26.14 -2.44
CA LEU A 385 -53.57 -26.68 -3.35
C LEU A 385 -52.99 -27.22 -4.66
N GLN A 386 -51.89 -26.65 -5.17
CA GLN A 386 -51.21 -27.16 -6.37
C GLN A 386 -50.52 -28.51 -6.10
N GLU A 387 -49.80 -28.63 -4.98
CA GLU A 387 -49.07 -29.86 -4.62
C GLU A 387 -50.01 -31.01 -4.28
N CYS A 388 -51.04 -30.77 -3.45
CA CYS A 388 -52.02 -31.82 -3.11
C CYS A 388 -52.81 -32.29 -4.35
N LYS A 389 -53.13 -31.39 -5.28
CA LYS A 389 -53.93 -31.72 -6.48
C LYS A 389 -53.15 -32.50 -7.54
N ASN A 390 -51.83 -32.34 -7.58
CA ASN A 390 -50.96 -33.15 -8.44
C ASN A 390 -50.79 -34.56 -7.86
N LEU A 391 -50.40 -34.66 -6.58
CA LEU A 391 -50.19 -35.95 -5.90
C LEU A 391 -51.48 -36.81 -5.81
N LEU A 392 -52.64 -36.20 -5.59
CA LEU A 392 -53.90 -36.95 -5.48
C LEU A 392 -54.38 -37.50 -6.83
N LYS A 393 -54.13 -36.79 -7.94
CA LYS A 393 -54.53 -37.27 -9.28
C LYS A 393 -53.72 -38.48 -9.72
N GLU A 394 -52.40 -38.38 -9.62
CA GLU A 394 -51.48 -39.48 -9.94
C GLU A 394 -51.84 -40.74 -9.13
N LYS A 395 -52.15 -40.60 -7.84
CA LYS A 395 -52.51 -41.75 -6.99
C LYS A 395 -53.95 -42.24 -7.15
N ALA A 396 -54.89 -41.42 -7.58
CA ALA A 396 -56.25 -41.85 -7.88
C ALA A 396 -56.33 -42.65 -9.20
N GLU A 397 -55.67 -42.15 -10.25
CA GLU A 397 -55.65 -42.78 -11.58
C GLU A 397 -54.94 -44.15 -11.53
N GLU A 398 -53.86 -44.28 -10.75
CA GLU A 398 -53.22 -45.57 -10.45
C GLU A 398 -54.10 -46.53 -9.63
N LEU A 399 -54.88 -46.03 -8.66
CA LEU A 399 -55.69 -46.89 -7.78
C LEU A 399 -56.94 -47.44 -8.46
N ASP A 400 -57.63 -46.64 -9.27
CA ASP A 400 -58.86 -47.08 -9.91
C ASP A 400 -58.57 -48.04 -11.08
N SER A 401 -57.47 -47.83 -11.82
CA SER A 401 -56.96 -48.81 -12.79
C SER A 401 -56.68 -50.18 -12.15
N ASN A 402 -56.03 -50.21 -10.98
CA ASN A 402 -55.74 -51.45 -10.26
C ASN A 402 -56.98 -52.09 -9.61
N LYS A 403 -57.97 -51.31 -9.16
CA LYS A 403 -59.20 -51.85 -8.54
C LYS A 403 -60.10 -52.58 -9.52
N ASP A 404 -60.25 -52.08 -10.75
CA ASP A 404 -61.12 -52.74 -11.74
C ASP A 404 -60.50 -54.04 -12.27
N ILE A 405 -59.17 -54.11 -12.35
CA ILE A 405 -58.44 -55.35 -12.66
C ILE A 405 -58.60 -56.39 -11.53
N LEU A 406 -58.59 -55.99 -10.25
CA LEU A 406 -58.81 -56.92 -9.14
C LEU A 406 -60.27 -57.38 -9.00
N LYS A 407 -61.25 -56.53 -9.34
CA LYS A 407 -62.69 -56.87 -9.26
C LYS A 407 -63.13 -57.95 -10.26
N SER A 408 -62.62 -57.91 -11.49
CA SER A 408 -62.97 -58.93 -12.50
C SER A 408 -62.44 -60.31 -12.09
N VAL A 409 -61.15 -60.39 -11.72
CA VAL A 409 -60.49 -61.63 -11.28
C VAL A 409 -61.12 -62.21 -10.01
N GLY A 410 -61.58 -61.36 -9.07
CA GLY A 410 -62.28 -61.81 -7.86
C GLY A 410 -63.62 -62.50 -8.13
N ASN A 411 -64.42 -61.98 -9.07
CA ASN A 411 -65.77 -62.50 -9.35
C ASN A 411 -65.75 -63.86 -10.09
N GLU A 412 -64.75 -64.09 -10.95
CA GLU A 412 -64.59 -65.38 -11.65
C GLU A 412 -64.12 -66.50 -10.70
N LEU A 413 -63.27 -66.17 -9.72
CA LEU A 413 -62.75 -67.17 -8.76
C LEU A 413 -63.83 -67.69 -7.79
N VAL A 414 -64.76 -66.83 -7.37
CA VAL A 414 -65.85 -67.21 -6.45
C VAL A 414 -66.88 -68.10 -7.14
N THR A 415 -67.29 -67.74 -8.36
CA THR A 415 -68.30 -68.51 -9.13
C THR A 415 -67.80 -69.89 -9.58
N ALA A 416 -66.48 -70.08 -9.73
CA ALA A 416 -65.88 -71.39 -9.94
C ALA A 416 -65.89 -72.27 -8.67
N LYS A 417 -65.78 -71.65 -7.48
CA LYS A 417 -65.60 -72.36 -6.21
C LYS A 417 -66.91 -72.95 -5.66
N ASP A 418 -68.03 -72.24 -5.81
CA ASP A 418 -69.33 -72.72 -5.34
C ASP A 418 -69.84 -73.93 -6.14
N ARG A 419 -69.53 -74.01 -7.45
CA ARG A 419 -69.89 -75.17 -8.31
C ARG A 419 -69.17 -76.47 -7.96
N ILE A 420 -68.03 -76.40 -7.27
CA ILE A 420 -67.25 -77.59 -6.86
C ILE A 420 -67.84 -78.22 -5.60
N LYS A 421 -68.48 -77.41 -4.74
CA LYS A 421 -68.96 -77.82 -3.41
C LYS A 421 -70.13 -78.82 -3.45
N ASP A 422 -70.95 -78.78 -4.50
CA ASP A 422 -72.11 -79.67 -4.65
C ASP A 422 -71.73 -81.11 -5.06
N PHE A 423 -70.53 -81.33 -5.63
CA PHE A 423 -70.08 -82.63 -6.12
C PHE A 423 -69.34 -83.51 -5.08
N GLU A 424 -68.91 -82.96 -3.93
CA GLU A 424 -68.02 -83.66 -2.98
C GLU A 424 -68.73 -84.69 -2.07
N SER A 425 -70.05 -84.81 -2.11
CA SER A 425 -70.82 -85.62 -1.15
C SER A 425 -70.72 -87.15 -1.33
N ASN A 426 -70.25 -87.65 -2.49
CA ASN A 426 -70.59 -89.00 -2.96
C ASN A 426 -69.44 -90.03 -3.13
N ASN A 427 -68.21 -89.79 -2.67
CA ASN A 427 -67.12 -90.79 -2.80
C ASN A 427 -66.14 -90.85 -1.61
N LYS A 428 -66.49 -91.62 -0.57
CA LYS A 428 -65.62 -91.79 0.62
C LYS A 428 -64.42 -92.73 0.43
N ALA A 429 -64.48 -93.72 -0.48
CA ALA A 429 -63.41 -94.70 -0.66
C ALA A 429 -62.11 -94.11 -1.26
N ALA A 430 -62.22 -93.14 -2.18
CA ALA A 430 -61.06 -92.46 -2.75
C ALA A 430 -60.34 -91.55 -1.73
N THR A 431 -61.02 -91.13 -0.65
CA THR A 431 -60.46 -90.14 0.29
C THR A 431 -59.34 -90.68 1.16
N ASP A 432 -59.28 -92.00 1.43
CA ASP A 432 -58.24 -92.57 2.30
C ASP A 432 -56.92 -92.85 1.56
N GLU A 433 -56.99 -93.24 0.29
CA GLU A 433 -55.79 -93.36 -0.55
C GLU A 433 -55.18 -91.98 -0.85
N ILE A 434 -56.03 -90.99 -1.15
CA ILE A 434 -55.64 -89.58 -1.30
C ILE A 434 -55.06 -89.01 0.02
N LYS A 435 -55.54 -89.41 1.21
CA LYS A 435 -54.93 -88.99 2.50
C LYS A 435 -53.48 -89.46 2.62
N SER A 436 -53.17 -90.72 2.28
CA SER A 436 -51.79 -91.23 2.37
C SER A 436 -50.83 -90.49 1.42
N GLN A 437 -51.31 -90.17 0.21
CA GLN A 437 -50.55 -89.39 -0.77
C GLN A 437 -50.44 -87.92 -0.34
N LEU A 438 -51.48 -87.34 0.28
CA LEU A 438 -51.44 -86.02 0.90
C LEU A 438 -50.48 -85.93 2.09
N GLU A 439 -50.30 -87.00 2.88
CA GLU A 439 -49.32 -87.04 3.99
C GLU A 439 -47.88 -86.98 3.44
N ILE A 440 -47.59 -87.78 2.40
CA ILE A 440 -46.28 -87.78 1.72
C ILE A 440 -46.03 -86.45 1.01
N LEU A 441 -47.04 -85.88 0.35
CA LEU A 441 -46.96 -84.55 -0.25
C LEU A 441 -46.82 -83.44 0.80
N ARG A 442 -47.50 -83.54 1.96
CA ARG A 442 -47.34 -82.60 3.09
C ARG A 442 -45.93 -82.63 3.63
N ASN A 443 -45.31 -83.78 3.80
CA ASN A 443 -43.93 -83.88 4.28
C ASN A 443 -42.95 -83.27 3.26
N LYS A 444 -43.09 -83.60 1.96
CA LYS A 444 -42.31 -82.96 0.89
C LYS A 444 -42.53 -81.45 0.80
N ASN A 445 -43.75 -80.98 1.04
CA ASN A 445 -44.07 -79.55 1.04
C ASN A 445 -43.53 -78.86 2.30
N SER A 446 -43.56 -79.52 3.46
CA SER A 446 -42.89 -79.09 4.71
C SER A 446 -41.40 -78.88 4.48
N ASP A 447 -40.73 -79.85 3.86
CA ASP A 447 -39.28 -79.78 3.66
C ASP A 447 -38.92 -78.79 2.55
N SER A 448 -39.79 -78.62 1.55
CA SER A 448 -39.70 -77.52 0.59
C SER A 448 -39.86 -76.15 1.27
N ILE A 449 -40.85 -75.99 2.17
CA ILE A 449 -41.08 -74.77 2.95
C ILE A 449 -39.87 -74.45 3.83
N LYS A 450 -39.29 -75.43 4.54
CA LYS A 450 -38.06 -75.22 5.33
C LYS A 450 -36.89 -74.78 4.45
N ASN A 451 -36.73 -75.36 3.25
CA ASN A 451 -35.71 -74.93 2.30
C ASN A 451 -35.98 -73.50 1.76
N TYR A 452 -37.25 -73.14 1.55
CA TYR A 452 -37.64 -71.76 1.22
C TYR A 452 -37.40 -70.79 2.39
N GLU A 453 -37.64 -71.19 3.64
CA GLU A 453 -37.31 -70.38 4.83
C GLU A 453 -35.81 -70.19 5.01
N ILE A 454 -35.00 -71.25 4.79
CA ILE A 454 -33.54 -71.17 4.84
C ILE A 454 -33.03 -70.20 3.76
N THR A 455 -33.46 -70.39 2.51
CA THR A 455 -33.06 -69.50 1.39
C THR A 455 -33.60 -68.06 1.56
N GLN A 456 -34.80 -67.88 2.11
CA GLN A 456 -35.34 -66.55 2.45
C GLN A 456 -34.51 -65.88 3.56
N ASN A 457 -34.06 -66.63 4.56
CA ASN A 457 -33.20 -66.13 5.63
C ASN A 457 -31.78 -65.80 5.12
N GLU A 458 -31.23 -66.58 4.18
CA GLU A 458 -29.99 -66.25 3.48
C GLU A 458 -30.12 -65.00 2.60
N LEU A 459 -31.24 -64.85 1.88
CA LEU A 459 -31.53 -63.65 1.10
C LEU A 459 -31.72 -62.43 2.01
N ARG A 460 -32.42 -62.56 3.14
CA ARG A 460 -32.51 -61.48 4.16
C ARG A 460 -31.14 -61.10 4.70
N LYS A 461 -30.25 -62.07 4.99
CA LYS A 461 -28.87 -61.78 5.39
C LYS A 461 -28.10 -61.04 4.31
N LYS A 462 -28.18 -61.46 3.04
CA LYS A 462 -27.56 -60.79 1.89
C LYS A 462 -28.10 -59.37 1.69
N ILE A 463 -29.41 -59.17 1.79
CA ILE A 463 -30.05 -57.83 1.74
C ILE A 463 -29.51 -56.96 2.89
N SER A 464 -29.48 -57.45 4.13
CA SER A 464 -28.95 -56.68 5.26
C SER A 464 -27.45 -56.37 5.16
N ALA A 465 -26.68 -57.19 4.45
CA ALA A 465 -25.27 -56.92 4.16
C ALA A 465 -25.12 -55.82 3.09
N LEU A 466 -25.89 -55.93 2.00
CA LEU A 466 -25.94 -54.92 0.93
C LEU A 466 -26.51 -53.58 1.43
N GLU A 467 -27.44 -53.58 2.38
CA GLU A 467 -27.94 -52.36 3.04
C GLU A 467 -26.85 -51.67 3.87
N LYS A 468 -26.00 -52.44 4.59
CA LYS A 468 -24.83 -51.91 5.31
C LYS A 468 -23.72 -51.42 4.40
N GLU A 469 -23.46 -52.14 3.30
CA GLU A 469 -22.50 -51.72 2.30
C GLU A 469 -22.97 -50.44 1.60
N LYS A 470 -24.26 -50.36 1.26
CA LYS A 470 -24.90 -49.14 0.74
C LYS A 470 -24.84 -47.98 1.73
N SER A 471 -25.02 -48.19 3.04
CA SER A 471 -24.86 -47.11 4.02
C SER A 471 -23.41 -46.64 4.13
N SER A 472 -22.43 -47.55 4.12
CA SER A 472 -20.99 -47.20 4.10
C SER A 472 -20.65 -46.35 2.87
N ILE A 473 -21.07 -46.78 1.68
CA ILE A 473 -20.85 -46.04 0.42
C ILE A 473 -21.54 -44.68 0.44
N VAL A 474 -22.70 -44.54 1.08
CA VAL A 474 -23.39 -43.25 1.25
C VAL A 474 -22.66 -42.34 2.23
N GLU A 475 -22.09 -42.88 3.31
CA GLU A 475 -21.24 -42.12 4.25
C GLU A 475 -19.96 -41.63 3.57
N GLU A 476 -19.23 -42.52 2.88
CA GLU A 476 -18.05 -42.17 2.07
C GLU A 476 -18.37 -41.12 0.99
N ALA A 477 -19.48 -41.28 0.26
CA ALA A 477 -19.92 -40.29 -0.74
C ALA A 477 -20.24 -38.93 -0.12
N ASN A 478 -20.76 -38.89 1.11
CA ASN A 478 -21.01 -37.65 1.84
C ASN A 478 -19.70 -37.01 2.34
N GLU A 479 -18.72 -37.78 2.78
CA GLU A 479 -17.39 -37.27 3.16
C GLU A 479 -16.62 -36.69 1.96
N VAL A 480 -16.65 -37.38 0.81
CA VAL A 480 -16.08 -36.87 -0.45
C VAL A 480 -16.78 -35.58 -0.88
N LYS A 481 -18.12 -35.51 -0.77
CA LYS A 481 -18.89 -34.30 -1.10
C LYS A 481 -18.60 -33.14 -0.14
N ALA A 482 -18.42 -33.42 1.16
CA ALA A 482 -18.00 -32.41 2.14
C ALA A 482 -16.58 -31.90 1.86
N SER A 483 -15.67 -32.78 1.47
CA SER A 483 -14.30 -32.44 1.08
C SER A 483 -14.24 -31.61 -0.20
N LEU A 484 -15.04 -31.97 -1.21
CA LEU A 484 -15.22 -31.19 -2.44
C LEU A 484 -15.76 -29.78 -2.14
N ASN A 485 -16.76 -29.66 -1.27
CA ASN A 485 -17.32 -28.37 -0.87
C ASN A 485 -16.30 -27.47 -0.15
N LYS A 486 -15.47 -28.04 0.75
CA LYS A 486 -14.35 -27.29 1.37
C LYS A 486 -13.36 -26.80 0.32
N ARG A 487 -12.97 -27.66 -0.63
CA ARG A 487 -12.01 -27.32 -1.69
C ARG A 487 -12.55 -26.25 -2.66
N ASN A 488 -13.86 -26.28 -2.94
CA ASN A 488 -14.54 -25.23 -3.71
C ASN A 488 -14.56 -23.88 -2.94
N GLN A 489 -14.83 -23.90 -1.63
CA GLN A 489 -14.74 -22.70 -0.78
C GLN A 489 -13.31 -22.14 -0.71
N GLU A 490 -12.31 -23.00 -0.56
CA GLU A 490 -10.89 -22.63 -0.63
C GLU A 490 -10.54 -21.99 -1.98
N GLN A 491 -11.03 -22.55 -3.09
CA GLN A 491 -10.83 -22.01 -4.43
C GLN A 491 -11.51 -20.64 -4.63
N GLU A 492 -12.70 -20.43 -4.08
CA GLU A 492 -13.43 -19.15 -4.12
C GLU A 492 -12.73 -18.08 -3.27
N ILE A 493 -12.23 -18.44 -2.10
CA ILE A 493 -11.39 -17.57 -1.25
C ILE A 493 -10.07 -17.24 -1.97
N LEU A 494 -9.45 -18.20 -2.66
CA LEU A 494 -8.24 -17.96 -3.44
C LEU A 494 -8.50 -17.03 -4.63
N MET A 495 -9.63 -17.18 -5.31
CA MET A 495 -10.02 -16.34 -6.45
C MET A 495 -10.36 -14.91 -6.03
N THR A 496 -11.05 -14.73 -4.90
CA THR A 496 -11.35 -13.39 -4.35
C THR A 496 -10.07 -12.69 -3.85
N ASN A 497 -9.15 -13.43 -3.22
CA ASN A 497 -7.84 -12.90 -2.87
C ASN A 497 -6.99 -12.56 -4.11
N TYR A 498 -7.01 -13.38 -5.16
CA TYR A 498 -6.34 -13.08 -6.43
C TYR A 498 -6.84 -11.77 -7.03
N LYS A 499 -8.18 -11.59 -7.13
CA LYS A 499 -8.79 -10.33 -7.60
C LYS A 499 -8.37 -9.13 -6.75
N ARG A 500 -8.37 -9.26 -5.42
CA ARG A 500 -7.86 -8.21 -4.51
C ARG A 500 -6.39 -7.87 -4.75
N THR A 501 -5.54 -8.87 -5.01
CA THR A 501 -4.12 -8.61 -5.34
C THR A 501 -3.94 -7.97 -6.71
N GLU A 502 -4.79 -8.29 -7.69
CA GLU A 502 -4.79 -7.66 -9.01
C GLU A 502 -5.27 -6.20 -8.93
N GLU A 503 -6.35 -5.94 -8.18
CA GLU A 503 -6.81 -4.58 -7.87
C GLU A 503 -5.73 -3.76 -7.17
N ALA A 504 -5.10 -4.32 -6.13
CA ALA A 504 -3.97 -3.68 -5.44
C ALA A 504 -2.80 -3.40 -6.38
N PHE A 505 -2.46 -4.33 -7.28
CA PHE A 505 -1.42 -4.15 -8.29
C PHE A 505 -1.78 -3.04 -9.29
N THR A 506 -3.04 -2.92 -9.72
CA THR A 506 -3.46 -1.79 -10.59
C THR A 506 -3.45 -0.45 -9.86
N LYS A 507 -3.75 -0.40 -8.55
CA LYS A 507 -3.61 0.80 -7.71
C LYS A 507 -2.14 1.21 -7.58
N MET A 508 -1.27 0.28 -7.16
CA MET A 508 0.18 0.51 -7.09
C MET A 508 0.77 0.93 -8.45
N LYS A 509 0.27 0.40 -9.57
CA LYS A 509 0.70 0.82 -10.91
C LYS A 509 0.27 2.24 -11.25
N LYS A 510 -0.95 2.66 -10.86
CA LYS A 510 -1.43 4.04 -11.00
C LYS A 510 -0.65 5.01 -10.12
N GLU A 511 -0.38 4.64 -8.87
CA GLU A 511 0.43 5.40 -7.93
C GLU A 511 1.88 5.53 -8.41
N ASN A 512 2.47 4.48 -8.99
CA ASN A 512 3.81 4.55 -9.55
C ASN A 512 3.86 5.43 -10.81
N SER A 513 2.79 5.47 -11.63
CA SER A 513 2.70 6.46 -12.71
C SER A 513 2.53 7.89 -12.20
N SER A 514 1.69 8.14 -11.17
CA SER A 514 1.54 9.49 -10.62
C SER A 514 2.79 9.97 -9.89
N LEU A 515 3.51 9.10 -9.18
CA LEU A 515 4.81 9.40 -8.60
C LEU A 515 5.87 9.68 -9.68
N SER A 516 5.85 8.96 -10.80
CA SER A 516 6.71 9.25 -11.96
C SER A 516 6.40 10.62 -12.59
N ASP A 517 5.12 10.98 -12.70
CA ASP A 517 4.71 12.30 -13.20
C ASP A 517 5.04 13.43 -12.20
N GLN A 518 4.85 13.21 -10.90
CA GLN A 518 5.28 14.13 -9.83
C GLN A 518 6.80 14.30 -9.80
N LEU A 519 7.59 13.25 -10.02
CA LEU A 519 9.04 13.36 -10.17
C LEU A 519 9.44 14.17 -11.41
N ARG A 520 8.68 14.03 -12.51
CA ARG A 520 8.87 14.84 -13.72
C ARG A 520 8.51 16.30 -13.49
N GLU A 521 7.45 16.58 -12.73
CA GLU A 521 7.03 17.93 -12.34
C GLU A 521 8.00 18.57 -11.33
N LEU A 522 8.50 17.82 -10.34
CA LEU A 522 9.58 18.29 -9.47
C LEU A 522 10.86 18.59 -10.27
N ALA A 523 11.14 17.84 -11.34
CA ALA A 523 12.26 18.11 -12.23
C ALA A 523 12.05 19.34 -13.14
N THR A 524 10.81 19.73 -13.47
CA THR A 524 10.53 21.02 -14.16
C THR A 524 10.51 22.18 -13.18
N LEU A 525 9.92 22.02 -12.00
CA LEU A 525 9.94 23.00 -10.91
C LEU A 525 11.35 23.30 -10.43
N LYS A 526 12.23 22.31 -10.28
CA LYS A 526 13.65 22.53 -9.91
C LYS A 526 14.41 23.30 -11.00
N ARG A 527 14.02 23.17 -12.27
CA ARG A 527 14.58 23.97 -13.38
C ARG A 527 14.05 25.41 -13.34
N SER A 528 12.76 25.63 -13.09
CA SER A 528 12.20 26.98 -12.97
C SER A 528 12.67 27.70 -11.70
N GLU A 529 12.85 26.99 -10.59
CA GLU A 529 13.46 27.50 -9.37
C GLU A 529 14.90 27.96 -9.63
N SER A 530 15.68 27.19 -10.41
CA SER A 530 17.05 27.57 -10.80
C SER A 530 17.08 28.84 -11.68
N THR A 531 16.17 28.97 -12.65
CA THR A 531 16.08 30.19 -13.48
C THR A 531 15.55 31.40 -12.71
N LEU A 532 14.59 31.19 -11.78
CA LEU A 532 14.12 32.21 -10.85
C LEU A 532 15.23 32.67 -9.90
N LYS A 533 16.02 31.76 -9.31
CA LYS A 533 17.20 32.10 -8.49
C LYS A 533 18.24 32.88 -9.29
N MET A 534 18.47 32.53 -10.56
CA MET A 534 19.35 33.31 -11.45
C MET A 534 18.79 34.72 -11.71
N SER A 535 17.47 34.86 -11.90
CA SER A 535 16.82 36.17 -12.08
C SER A 535 16.81 37.01 -10.79
N VAL A 536 16.58 36.40 -9.63
CA VAL A 536 16.62 37.05 -8.32
C VAL A 536 18.02 37.53 -8.01
N THR A 537 19.06 36.70 -8.16
CA THR A 537 20.45 37.13 -7.94
C THR A 537 20.93 38.20 -8.92
N GLN A 538 20.38 38.26 -10.14
CA GLN A 538 20.58 39.39 -11.06
C GLN A 538 19.87 40.66 -10.55
N LYS A 539 18.61 40.55 -10.12
CA LYS A 539 17.84 41.68 -9.55
C LYS A 539 18.46 42.21 -8.26
N GLU A 540 18.92 41.35 -7.36
CA GLU A 540 19.67 41.72 -6.15
C GLU A 540 20.93 42.51 -6.49
N LYS A 541 21.71 42.09 -7.49
CA LYS A 541 22.86 42.87 -7.97
C LYS A 541 22.45 44.24 -8.51
N THR A 542 21.34 44.34 -9.24
CA THR A 542 20.82 45.66 -9.69
C THR A 542 20.29 46.51 -8.54
N ILE A 543 19.67 45.90 -7.52
CA ILE A 543 19.19 46.61 -6.32
C ILE A 543 20.39 47.13 -5.51
N VAL A 544 21.41 46.31 -5.26
CA VAL A 544 22.65 46.75 -4.58
C VAL A 544 23.34 47.90 -5.33
N TYR A 545 23.39 47.83 -6.67
CA TYR A 545 23.92 48.92 -7.49
C TYR A 545 23.09 50.20 -7.37
N LEU A 546 21.75 50.10 -7.46
CA LEU A 546 20.84 51.25 -7.30
C LEU A 546 20.86 51.81 -5.87
N GLU A 547 20.94 50.97 -4.84
CA GLU A 547 21.10 51.39 -3.45
C GLU A 547 22.41 52.12 -3.22
N GLN A 548 23.52 51.64 -3.81
CA GLN A 548 24.79 52.32 -3.75
C GLN A 548 24.73 53.68 -4.46
N GLN A 549 24.08 53.74 -5.63
CA GLN A 549 23.85 54.99 -6.35
C GLN A 549 22.95 55.97 -5.55
N ILE A 550 21.90 55.48 -4.88
CA ILE A 550 21.04 56.26 -3.99
C ILE A 550 21.82 56.75 -2.77
N LYS A 551 22.67 55.93 -2.16
CA LYS A 551 23.56 56.33 -1.05
C LYS A 551 24.53 57.42 -1.51
N GLU A 552 25.13 57.30 -2.69
CA GLU A 552 25.99 58.35 -3.26
C GLU A 552 25.23 59.65 -3.54
N TYR A 553 24.01 59.59 -4.08
CA TYR A 553 23.19 60.79 -4.29
C TYR A 553 22.72 61.40 -2.97
N SER A 554 22.35 60.61 -1.97
CA SER A 554 21.98 61.08 -0.63
C SER A 554 23.16 61.75 0.09
N VAL A 555 24.37 61.20 -0.02
CA VAL A 555 25.59 61.85 0.52
C VAL A 555 25.89 63.17 -0.20
N LYS A 556 25.71 63.23 -1.53
CA LYS A 556 25.85 64.48 -2.30
C LYS A 556 24.76 65.51 -1.95
N GLU A 557 23.53 65.06 -1.72
CA GLU A 557 22.42 65.90 -1.25
C GLU A 557 22.69 66.46 0.15
N ASP A 558 23.17 65.64 1.09
CA ASP A 558 23.57 66.07 2.43
C ASP A 558 24.75 67.05 2.40
N GLN A 559 25.73 66.85 1.51
CA GLN A 559 26.84 67.79 1.31
C GLN A 559 26.37 69.13 0.74
N LEU A 560 25.50 69.11 -0.28
CA LEU A 560 24.89 70.32 -0.84
C LEU A 560 23.98 71.01 0.19
N SER A 561 23.21 70.25 0.98
CA SER A 561 22.33 70.74 2.03
C SER A 561 23.13 71.41 3.16
N LYS A 562 24.27 70.84 3.56
CA LYS A 562 25.23 71.49 4.47
C LYS A 562 25.76 72.79 3.88
N SER A 563 26.32 72.77 2.67
CA SER A 563 26.81 73.97 1.99
C SER A 563 25.75 75.07 1.86
N VAL A 564 24.49 74.72 1.54
CA VAL A 564 23.36 75.65 1.50
C VAL A 564 23.01 76.20 2.88
N ARG A 565 23.09 75.39 3.95
CA ARG A 565 22.91 75.87 5.34
C ARG A 565 24.04 76.82 5.73
N ASP A 566 25.28 76.50 5.41
CA ASP A 566 26.45 77.31 5.75
C ASP A 566 26.40 78.65 5.02
N MET A 567 26.14 78.65 3.71
CA MET A 567 25.89 79.85 2.92
C MET A 567 24.68 80.65 3.43
N LYS A 568 23.64 79.99 3.96
CA LYS A 568 22.48 80.67 4.56
C LYS A 568 22.82 81.30 5.91
N VAL A 569 23.66 80.66 6.74
CA VAL A 569 24.17 81.21 8.00
C VAL A 569 25.14 82.37 7.74
N GLU A 570 25.99 82.28 6.72
CA GLU A 570 26.80 83.41 6.28
C GLU A 570 25.94 84.56 5.75
N ASN A 571 24.90 84.28 4.96
CA ASN A 571 24.01 85.31 4.44
C ASN A 571 23.16 85.97 5.55
N THR A 572 22.69 85.22 6.55
CA THR A 572 22.07 85.83 7.74
C THR A 572 23.10 86.62 8.56
N ARG A 573 24.34 86.15 8.71
CA ARG A 573 25.42 86.91 9.39
C ARG A 573 25.76 88.20 8.66
N LEU A 574 25.89 88.16 7.34
CA LEU A 574 26.11 89.33 6.48
C LEU A 574 24.91 90.28 6.51
N SER A 575 23.68 89.77 6.50
CA SER A 575 22.46 90.58 6.64
C SER A 575 22.34 91.23 8.02
N THR A 576 22.68 90.53 9.11
CA THR A 576 22.76 91.15 10.45
C THR A 576 23.88 92.19 10.53
N LYS A 577 25.03 91.97 9.87
CA LYS A 577 26.10 92.95 9.79
C LYS A 577 25.72 94.16 8.92
N LEU A 578 24.98 93.94 7.82
CA LEU A 578 24.47 95.00 6.95
C LEU A 578 23.41 95.85 7.65
N THR A 579 22.48 95.22 8.38
CA THR A 579 21.48 95.93 9.18
C THR A 579 22.09 96.65 10.38
N GLN A 580 23.13 96.10 11.01
CA GLN A 580 23.90 96.83 12.02
C GLN A 580 24.64 98.02 11.42
N LEU A 581 25.38 97.84 10.31
CA LEU A 581 26.04 98.96 9.62
C LEU A 581 25.03 99.99 9.06
N SER A 582 23.81 99.57 8.71
CA SER A 582 22.74 100.48 8.32
C SER A 582 22.23 101.29 9.51
N LYS A 583 22.04 100.66 10.68
CA LYS A 583 21.72 101.35 11.93
C LYS A 583 22.84 102.29 12.35
N ASP A 584 24.09 101.86 12.33
CA ASP A 584 25.25 102.70 12.64
C ASP A 584 25.33 103.89 11.67
N ASN A 585 25.02 103.70 10.38
CA ASN A 585 24.92 104.79 9.41
C ASN A 585 23.70 105.71 9.64
N GLU A 586 22.55 105.18 10.07
CA GLU A 586 21.38 105.98 10.45
C GLU A 586 21.61 106.75 11.75
N ASP A 587 22.28 106.16 12.73
CA ASP A 587 22.69 106.76 13.99
C ASP A 587 23.73 107.85 13.74
N MET A 588 24.74 107.59 12.90
CA MET A 588 25.71 108.60 12.47
C MET A 588 25.04 109.70 11.63
N LYS A 589 24.09 109.39 10.74
CA LYS A 589 23.26 110.42 10.08
C LYS A 589 22.39 111.18 11.08
N SER A 590 21.89 110.53 12.13
CA SER A 590 21.11 111.18 13.18
C SER A 590 22.00 112.07 14.04
N ASN A 591 23.26 111.70 14.26
CA ASN A 591 24.23 112.46 15.03
C ASN A 591 24.82 113.61 14.20
N VAL A 592 25.03 113.42 12.90
CA VAL A 592 25.30 114.50 11.95
C VAL A 592 24.11 115.45 11.89
N LYS A 593 22.87 114.96 11.74
CA LYS A 593 21.67 115.82 11.81
C LYS A 593 21.50 116.51 13.15
N LYS A 594 21.76 115.86 14.29
CA LYS A 594 21.78 116.51 15.61
C LYS A 594 22.91 117.54 15.69
N SER A 595 24.07 117.28 15.08
CA SER A 595 25.19 118.21 15.02
C SER A 595 24.89 119.42 14.13
N GLU A 596 24.30 119.20 12.96
CA GLU A 596 23.76 120.20 12.05
C GLU A 596 22.66 121.00 12.75
N GLU A 597 21.71 120.34 13.42
CA GLU A 597 20.71 121.00 14.25
C GLU A 597 21.33 121.76 15.42
N THR A 598 22.41 121.31 16.05
CA THR A 598 23.10 122.09 17.10
C THR A 598 23.88 123.24 16.52
N MET A 599 24.47 123.09 15.33
CA MET A 599 25.18 124.16 14.63
C MET A 599 24.19 125.20 14.09
N GLU A 600 23.04 124.75 13.58
CA GLU A 600 21.91 125.57 13.18
C GLU A 600 21.22 126.18 14.41
N LYS A 601 21.15 125.49 15.56
CA LYS A 601 20.75 126.08 16.84
C LYS A 601 21.77 127.11 17.31
N PHE A 602 23.08 126.94 17.13
CA PHE A 602 24.08 127.97 17.43
C PHE A 602 24.03 129.15 16.47
N ILE A 603 23.73 128.92 15.18
CA ILE A 603 23.47 129.99 14.20
C ILE A 603 22.17 130.73 14.55
N LYS A 604 21.11 129.98 14.89
CA LYS A 604 19.83 130.49 15.40
C LYS A 604 19.95 131.04 16.82
N GLU A 605 20.98 130.74 17.61
CA GLU A 605 21.24 131.36 18.91
C GLU A 605 22.08 132.61 18.76
N ASN A 606 22.99 132.70 17.78
CA ASN A 606 23.55 133.98 17.37
C ASN A 606 22.45 134.91 16.84
N GLY A 607 21.60 134.37 15.96
CA GLY A 607 20.39 135.02 15.45
C GLY A 607 19.44 135.42 16.58
N THR A 608 19.07 134.49 17.48
CA THR A 608 18.14 134.73 18.60
C THR A 608 18.81 135.23 19.89
N LEU A 609 20.08 135.61 19.87
CA LEU A 609 20.68 136.53 20.85
C LEU A 609 20.51 137.95 20.34
N SER A 610 20.73 138.16 19.03
CA SER A 610 20.32 139.39 18.34
C SER A 610 18.79 139.59 18.42
N GLU A 611 18.02 138.52 18.27
CA GLU A 611 16.55 138.54 18.38
C GLU A 611 16.06 138.39 19.82
N ARG A 612 16.82 137.85 20.79
CA ARG A 612 16.44 137.97 22.23
C ARG A 612 16.65 139.39 22.75
N LEU A 613 17.56 140.17 22.18
CA LEU A 613 17.60 141.62 22.40
C LEU A 613 16.29 142.30 21.96
N GLU A 614 15.60 141.75 20.97
CA GLU A 614 14.27 142.17 20.51
C GLU A 614 13.13 141.55 21.34
N VAL A 615 13.15 140.22 21.50
CA VAL A 615 12.07 139.35 22.02
C VAL A 615 12.09 139.23 23.55
N LEU A 616 13.14 139.67 24.25
CA LEU A 616 13.03 139.92 25.71
C LEU A 616 12.05 141.07 26.01
N LYS A 617 11.73 141.92 25.00
CA LYS A 617 10.63 142.89 25.07
C LYS A 617 9.25 142.23 24.85
N GLU A 618 9.15 141.16 24.04
CA GLU A 618 7.88 140.46 23.75
C GLU A 618 7.53 139.32 24.70
N LYS A 619 8.52 138.62 25.27
CA LYS A 619 8.31 137.48 26.18
C LYS A 619 7.73 137.85 27.55
N HIS A 620 7.56 139.14 27.82
CA HIS A 620 6.76 139.60 28.95
C HIS A 620 5.25 139.44 28.72
N GLU A 621 4.80 139.32 27.47
CA GLU A 621 3.38 139.33 27.08
C GLU A 621 2.78 137.93 26.86
N THR A 622 3.58 136.97 26.37
CA THR A 622 3.10 135.64 25.94
C THR A 622 3.06 134.57 27.04
N LEU A 623 3.44 134.89 28.29
CA LEU A 623 3.37 133.94 29.42
C LEU A 623 1.93 133.69 29.94
N LYS A 624 0.93 134.17 29.23
CA LYS A 624 -0.48 134.31 29.67
C LYS A 624 -1.40 133.14 29.29
N ASP A 625 -1.05 132.35 28.26
CA ASP A 625 -2.03 131.54 27.52
C ASP A 625 -1.95 130.00 27.70
N VAL A 626 -0.98 129.47 28.46
CA VAL A 626 -0.71 128.01 28.51
C VAL A 626 -1.60 127.26 29.52
N LYS A 627 -2.90 127.10 29.24
CA LYS A 627 -3.83 126.30 30.09
C LYS A 627 -4.66 125.22 29.36
N SER A 628 -4.64 125.16 28.03
CA SER A 628 -5.53 124.27 27.24
C SER A 628 -4.98 122.86 26.94
N VAL A 629 -3.66 122.67 26.95
CA VAL A 629 -2.99 121.46 26.40
C VAL A 629 -3.20 120.17 27.22
N SER A 630 -3.61 120.27 28.49
CA SER A 630 -3.63 119.12 29.41
C SER A 630 -4.74 118.08 29.15
N HIS A 631 -5.81 118.43 28.43
CA HIS A 631 -7.00 117.55 28.33
C HIS A 631 -6.87 116.48 27.22
N GLU A 632 -6.25 116.81 26.09
CA GLU A 632 -6.11 115.88 24.96
C GLU A 632 -5.22 114.67 25.26
N GLN A 633 -4.17 114.86 26.06
CA GLN A 633 -3.23 113.80 26.44
C GLN A 633 -3.93 112.65 27.20
N VAL A 634 -4.90 112.97 28.08
CA VAL A 634 -5.72 111.99 28.80
C VAL A 634 -6.58 111.15 27.84
N GLY A 635 -7.09 111.78 26.78
CA GLY A 635 -7.88 111.11 25.75
C GLY A 635 -7.08 110.12 24.91
N VAL A 636 -5.79 110.37 24.67
CA VAL A 636 -4.89 109.45 23.93
C VAL A 636 -4.55 108.23 24.78
N ILE A 637 -4.16 108.43 26.04
CA ILE A 637 -3.80 107.34 26.97
C ILE A 637 -4.97 106.35 27.14
N ARG A 638 -6.21 106.85 27.24
CA ARG A 638 -7.40 105.99 27.37
C ARG A 638 -7.57 105.04 26.18
N ARG A 639 -7.41 105.54 24.94
CA ARG A 639 -7.50 104.70 23.72
C ARG A 639 -6.42 103.63 23.68
N GLN A 640 -5.20 103.95 24.12
CA GLN A 640 -4.10 102.97 24.20
C GLN A 640 -4.41 101.87 25.22
N CYS A 641 -4.99 102.20 26.38
CA CYS A 641 -5.46 101.21 27.35
C CYS A 641 -6.57 100.31 26.77
N ASP A 642 -7.51 100.89 26.02
CA ASP A 642 -8.60 100.13 25.38
C ASP A 642 -8.06 99.19 24.27
N GLU A 643 -7.09 99.64 23.46
CA GLU A 643 -6.43 98.82 22.43
C GLU A 643 -5.64 97.65 23.04
N LEU A 644 -4.88 97.91 24.12
CA LEU A 644 -4.18 96.86 24.88
C LEU A 644 -5.16 95.84 25.49
N ASN A 645 -6.33 96.30 25.97
CA ASN A 645 -7.37 95.43 26.51
C ASN A 645 -8.03 94.55 25.43
N ILE A 646 -8.19 95.05 24.20
CA ILE A 646 -8.62 94.25 23.05
C ILE A 646 -7.57 93.19 22.72
N LYS A 647 -6.29 93.57 22.58
CA LYS A 647 -5.17 92.65 22.33
C LYS A 647 -5.04 91.56 23.41
N LEU A 648 -5.27 91.91 24.68
CA LEU A 648 -5.30 90.95 25.79
C LEU A 648 -6.46 89.96 25.66
N LYS A 649 -7.67 90.43 25.28
CA LYS A 649 -8.82 89.54 25.04
C LYS A 649 -8.63 88.63 23.83
N GLU A 650 -7.97 89.11 22.78
CA GLU A 650 -7.61 88.29 21.60
C GLU A 650 -6.55 87.25 21.94
N ALA A 651 -5.53 87.61 22.72
CA ALA A 651 -4.54 86.67 23.25
C ALA A 651 -5.19 85.58 24.12
N ASN A 652 -6.10 85.96 25.04
CA ASN A 652 -6.82 84.99 25.88
C ASN A 652 -7.73 84.05 25.06
N LYS A 653 -8.41 84.56 24.01
CA LYS A 653 -9.16 83.70 23.09
C LYS A 653 -8.25 82.72 22.33
N LYS A 654 -7.06 83.17 21.92
CA LYS A 654 -6.08 82.30 21.27
C LYS A 654 -5.52 81.24 22.22
N ILE A 655 -5.31 81.58 23.50
CA ILE A 655 -4.93 80.61 24.54
C ILE A 655 -6.02 79.56 24.69
N ALA A 656 -7.28 79.96 24.91
CA ALA A 656 -8.40 79.02 25.04
C ALA A 656 -8.54 78.08 23.81
N TYR A 657 -8.40 78.63 22.60
CA TYR A 657 -8.42 77.81 21.37
C TYR A 657 -7.26 76.80 21.30
N LEU A 658 -6.04 77.19 21.70
CA LEU A 658 -4.89 76.29 21.77
C LEU A 658 -5.03 75.25 22.89
N GLU A 659 -5.69 75.59 24.00
CA GLU A 659 -6.05 74.65 25.07
C GLU A 659 -7.07 73.63 24.57
N ASP A 660 -8.09 74.05 23.80
CA ASP A 660 -9.06 73.16 23.15
C ASP A 660 -8.39 72.23 22.11
N GLU A 661 -7.54 72.75 21.21
CA GLU A 661 -6.76 71.93 20.26
C GLU A 661 -5.82 70.94 20.96
N LEU A 662 -5.20 71.34 22.08
CA LEU A 662 -4.35 70.47 22.90
C LEU A 662 -5.17 69.37 23.58
N ASN A 663 -6.37 69.69 24.08
CA ASN A 663 -7.28 68.73 24.69
C ASN A 663 -7.81 67.72 23.66
N GLU A 664 -8.19 68.17 22.46
CA GLU A 664 -8.59 67.29 21.36
C GLU A 664 -7.44 66.37 20.94
N SER A 665 -6.22 66.92 20.81
CA SER A 665 -5.01 66.13 20.53
C SER A 665 -4.70 65.10 21.62
N ALA A 666 -4.91 65.45 22.90
CA ALA A 666 -4.71 64.55 24.03
C ALA A 666 -5.75 63.42 24.08
N LEU A 667 -7.03 63.73 23.76
CA LEU A 667 -8.09 62.72 23.65
C LEU A 667 -7.82 61.76 22.49
N ALA A 668 -7.47 62.26 21.30
CA ALA A 668 -7.12 61.43 20.15
C ALA A 668 -5.90 60.53 20.43
N LEU A 669 -4.91 61.02 21.18
CA LEU A 669 -3.77 60.21 21.64
C LEU A 669 -4.20 59.14 22.66
N GLN A 670 -5.11 59.47 23.57
CA GLN A 670 -5.65 58.51 24.55
C GLN A 670 -6.46 57.40 23.86
N GLU A 671 -7.26 57.73 22.85
CA GLU A 671 -8.02 56.77 22.05
C GLU A 671 -7.09 55.84 21.28
N ARG A 672 -6.11 56.37 20.53
CA ARG A 672 -5.07 55.56 19.88
C ARG A 672 -4.30 54.67 20.86
N THR A 673 -4.07 55.13 22.09
CA THR A 673 -3.41 54.34 23.15
C THR A 673 -4.30 53.19 23.62
N LYS A 674 -5.62 53.44 23.80
CA LYS A 674 -6.62 52.40 24.13
C LYS A 674 -6.73 51.38 22.99
N GLU A 675 -6.85 51.83 21.74
CA GLU A 675 -6.88 50.96 20.55
C GLU A 675 -5.61 50.11 20.45
N ALA A 676 -4.42 50.71 20.59
CA ALA A 676 -3.16 49.99 20.57
C ALA A 676 -3.04 48.98 21.73
N SER A 677 -3.62 49.28 22.91
CA SER A 677 -3.69 48.32 24.01
C SER A 677 -4.67 47.17 23.73
N SER A 678 -5.79 47.45 23.06
CA SER A 678 -6.77 46.45 22.62
C SER A 678 -6.17 45.53 21.56
N MET A 679 -5.51 46.09 20.54
CA MET A 679 -4.79 45.32 19.52
C MET A 679 -3.71 44.43 20.14
N ARG A 680 -2.88 44.94 21.06
CA ARG A 680 -1.89 44.12 21.78
C ARG A 680 -2.55 42.97 22.54
N ARG A 681 -3.67 43.24 23.23
CA ARG A 681 -4.42 42.21 23.96
C ARG A 681 -4.96 41.13 23.02
N ILE A 682 -5.61 41.51 21.91
CA ILE A 682 -6.16 40.56 20.93
C ILE A 682 -5.03 39.72 20.29
N ILE A 683 -3.88 40.33 19.98
CA ILE A 683 -2.71 39.60 19.48
C ILE A 683 -2.21 38.59 20.51
N SER A 684 -2.08 38.98 21.79
CA SER A 684 -1.68 38.04 22.85
C SER A 684 -2.71 36.95 23.12
N GLU A 685 -4.02 37.24 23.02
CA GLU A 685 -5.08 36.23 23.12
C GLU A 685 -5.03 35.26 21.93
N SER A 686 -4.79 35.73 20.70
CA SER A 686 -4.57 34.88 19.51
C SER A 686 -3.35 33.98 19.69
N GLN A 687 -2.21 34.57 20.08
CA GLN A 687 -0.96 33.85 20.34
C GLN A 687 -1.15 32.75 21.40
N LEU A 688 -1.83 33.03 22.50
CA LEU A 688 -2.16 32.02 23.51
C LEU A 688 -3.08 30.91 22.96
N THR A 689 -4.06 31.24 22.11
CA THR A 689 -4.89 30.20 21.46
C THR A 689 -4.09 29.35 20.47
N GLU A 690 -3.16 29.93 19.73
CA GLU A 690 -2.25 29.23 18.82
C GLU A 690 -1.28 28.35 19.61
N GLU A 691 -0.66 28.86 20.68
CA GLU A 691 0.20 28.09 21.59
C GLU A 691 -0.54 26.89 22.21
N THR A 692 -1.79 27.06 22.66
CA THR A 692 -2.57 25.92 23.19
C THR A 692 -2.99 24.92 22.11
N GLN A 693 -3.16 25.34 20.85
CA GLN A 693 -3.38 24.43 19.73
C GLN A 693 -2.10 23.67 19.37
N ILE A 694 -0.95 24.35 19.33
CA ILE A 694 0.37 23.74 19.13
C ILE A 694 0.64 22.71 20.23
N GLN A 695 0.44 23.05 21.51
CA GLN A 695 0.60 22.10 22.62
C GLN A 695 -0.33 20.88 22.50
N LYS A 696 -1.58 21.06 22.03
CA LYS A 696 -2.50 19.92 21.78
C LYS A 696 -2.01 19.05 20.62
N LEU A 697 -1.51 19.65 19.54
CA LEU A 697 -0.93 18.92 18.40
C LEU A 697 0.36 18.19 18.79
N GLU A 698 1.24 18.82 19.58
CA GLU A 698 2.44 18.19 20.13
C GLU A 698 2.10 17.01 21.06
N ASN A 699 1.10 17.15 21.92
CA ASN A 699 0.69 16.07 22.83
C ASN A 699 0.01 14.93 22.06
N SER A 700 -0.78 15.23 21.02
CA SER A 700 -1.32 14.23 20.10
C SER A 700 -0.20 13.51 19.35
N LEU A 701 0.79 14.24 18.84
CA LEU A 701 1.96 13.70 18.15
C LEU A 701 2.81 12.81 19.07
N LYS A 702 3.02 13.21 20.33
CA LYS A 702 3.69 12.39 21.36
C LYS A 702 2.91 11.10 21.62
N SER A 703 1.59 11.17 21.81
CA SER A 703 0.75 9.98 22.02
C SER A 703 0.81 9.02 20.83
N VAL A 704 0.76 9.53 19.59
CA VAL A 704 0.90 8.72 18.37
C VAL A 704 2.31 8.16 18.21
N SER A 705 3.34 8.89 18.62
CA SER A 705 4.72 8.38 18.65
C SER A 705 4.87 7.25 19.66
N GLU A 706 4.34 7.39 20.88
CA GLU A 706 4.36 6.32 21.90
C GLU A 706 3.59 5.08 21.45
N GLU A 707 2.45 5.25 20.77
CA GLU A 707 1.68 4.14 20.21
C GLU A 707 2.43 3.46 19.05
N LYS A 708 3.03 4.24 18.15
CA LYS A 708 3.93 3.74 17.10
C LYS A 708 5.09 2.94 17.70
N ASP A 709 5.78 3.48 18.70
CA ASP A 709 6.92 2.84 19.34
C ASP A 709 6.49 1.54 20.05
N ARG A 710 5.30 1.50 20.66
CA ARG A 710 4.73 0.26 21.22
C ARG A 710 4.45 -0.78 20.14
N LEU A 711 3.85 -0.39 19.01
CA LEU A 711 3.56 -1.29 17.89
C LEU A 711 4.84 -1.77 17.18
N GLU A 712 5.86 -0.92 17.04
CA GLU A 712 7.18 -1.31 16.54
C GLU A 712 7.85 -2.32 17.48
N ASN A 713 7.80 -2.11 18.79
CA ASN A 713 8.30 -3.08 19.77
C ASN A 713 7.53 -4.40 19.75
N GLU A 714 6.19 -4.37 19.62
CA GLU A 714 5.37 -5.58 19.50
C GLU A 714 5.71 -6.34 18.20
N LEU A 715 5.86 -5.64 17.07
CA LEU A 715 6.25 -6.25 15.79
C LEU A 715 7.65 -6.87 15.87
N VAL A 716 8.60 -6.23 16.56
CA VAL A 716 9.95 -6.79 16.81
C VAL A 716 9.86 -8.05 17.68
N LEU A 717 9.02 -8.06 18.71
CA LEU A 717 8.80 -9.26 19.56
C LEU A 717 8.13 -10.39 18.77
N GLN A 718 7.09 -10.12 17.99
CA GLN A 718 6.44 -11.11 17.12
C GLN A 718 7.42 -11.64 16.04
N SER A 719 8.27 -10.78 15.48
CA SER A 719 9.36 -11.18 14.58
C SER A 719 10.39 -12.07 15.27
N ALA A 720 10.78 -11.77 16.51
CA ALA A 720 11.70 -12.62 17.27
C ALA A 720 11.10 -14.01 17.57
N VAL A 721 9.83 -14.08 17.99
CA VAL A 721 9.11 -15.34 18.24
C VAL A 721 8.96 -16.16 16.96
N THR A 722 8.54 -15.54 15.84
CA THR A 722 8.39 -16.24 14.56
C THR A 722 9.73 -16.71 13.99
N ASN A 723 10.82 -15.94 14.14
CA ASN A 723 12.16 -16.38 13.77
C ASN A 723 12.64 -17.56 14.62
N ARG A 724 12.37 -17.54 15.94
CA ARG A 724 12.66 -18.68 16.83
C ARG A 724 11.89 -19.93 16.40
N ASN A 725 10.58 -19.82 16.17
CA ASN A 725 9.76 -20.95 15.71
C ASN A 725 10.22 -21.47 14.35
N LEU A 726 10.66 -20.59 13.43
CA LEU A 726 11.26 -20.97 12.16
C LEU A 726 12.61 -21.68 12.33
N GLN A 727 13.41 -21.31 13.33
CA GLN A 727 14.66 -22.01 13.67
C GLN A 727 14.36 -23.40 14.24
N GLU A 728 13.46 -23.51 15.22
CA GLU A 728 13.06 -24.79 15.82
C GLU A 728 12.46 -25.74 14.74
N LEU A 729 11.65 -25.22 13.80
CA LEU A 729 11.17 -25.98 12.65
C LEU A 729 12.26 -26.35 11.64
N ARG A 730 13.32 -25.54 11.48
CA ARG A 730 14.48 -25.88 10.64
C ARG A 730 15.30 -26.99 11.27
N GLU A 731 15.61 -26.89 12.56
CA GLU A 731 16.34 -27.90 13.34
C GLU A 731 15.58 -29.23 13.35
N ALA A 732 14.25 -29.21 13.54
CA ALA A 732 13.41 -30.40 13.42
C ALA A 732 13.42 -31.00 12.00
N ASN A 733 13.36 -30.16 10.96
CA ASN A 733 13.47 -30.63 9.56
C ASN A 733 14.87 -31.20 9.25
N GLU A 734 15.93 -30.66 9.83
CA GLU A 734 17.29 -31.16 9.66
C GLU A 734 17.46 -32.50 10.38
N GLY A 735 16.96 -32.64 11.61
CA GLY A 735 16.90 -33.91 12.34
C GLY A 735 16.11 -34.99 11.59
N LEU A 736 14.94 -34.66 11.05
CA LEU A 736 14.16 -35.58 10.21
C LEU A 736 14.89 -35.96 8.92
N LYS A 737 15.58 -35.01 8.25
CA LYS A 737 16.42 -35.32 7.08
C LYS A 737 17.57 -36.26 7.43
N SER A 738 18.23 -36.06 8.57
CA SER A 738 19.29 -36.95 9.06
C SER A 738 18.75 -38.36 9.34
N GLN A 739 17.59 -38.48 9.99
CA GLN A 739 16.92 -39.77 10.21
C GLN A 739 16.55 -40.46 8.89
N VAL A 740 16.01 -39.74 7.91
CA VAL A 740 15.71 -40.28 6.57
C VAL A 740 17.00 -40.73 5.86
N GLN A 741 18.09 -39.98 5.95
CA GLN A 741 19.39 -40.41 5.41
C GLN A 741 19.93 -41.66 6.11
N GLU A 742 19.78 -41.76 7.43
CA GLU A 742 20.19 -42.95 8.19
C GLU A 742 19.34 -44.18 7.81
N LEU A 743 18.03 -44.03 7.64
CA LEU A 743 17.13 -45.08 7.17
C LEU A 743 17.47 -45.51 5.73
N LEU A 744 17.73 -44.57 4.82
CA LEU A 744 18.18 -44.87 3.45
C LEU A 744 19.56 -45.55 3.42
N ALA A 745 20.45 -45.26 4.37
CA ALA A 745 21.72 -45.96 4.52
C ALA A 745 21.50 -47.40 5.03
N LYS A 746 20.63 -47.60 6.02
CA LYS A 746 20.22 -48.93 6.49
C LYS A 746 19.54 -49.73 5.39
N GLU A 747 18.67 -49.12 4.60
CA GLU A 747 18.02 -49.77 3.45
C GLU A 747 19.04 -50.22 2.40
N ARG A 748 19.99 -49.34 2.01
CA ARG A 748 21.09 -49.74 1.10
C ARG A 748 21.92 -50.90 1.66
N ASN A 749 22.20 -50.90 2.96
CA ASN A 749 22.93 -51.99 3.60
C ASN A 749 22.12 -53.30 3.52
N PHE A 750 20.81 -53.28 3.80
CA PHE A 750 19.94 -54.44 3.65
C PHE A 750 19.79 -54.88 2.18
N GLN A 751 19.69 -53.97 1.22
CA GLN A 751 19.67 -54.28 -0.21
C GLN A 751 20.99 -54.94 -0.66
N SER A 752 22.13 -54.47 -0.17
CA SER A 752 23.43 -55.07 -0.47
C SER A 752 23.59 -56.46 0.15
N GLU A 753 23.10 -56.66 1.38
CA GLU A 753 23.11 -57.96 2.06
C GLU A 753 22.14 -58.95 1.38
N MET A 754 20.94 -58.51 1.01
CA MET A 754 19.99 -59.32 0.24
C MET A 754 20.56 -59.69 -1.14
N SER A 755 21.30 -58.79 -1.79
CA SER A 755 22.01 -59.08 -3.03
C SER A 755 23.14 -60.10 -2.83
N ARG A 756 23.91 -59.96 -1.73
CA ARG A 756 24.97 -60.91 -1.33
C ARG A 756 24.41 -62.30 -1.03
N LEU A 757 23.31 -62.38 -0.28
CA LEU A 757 22.60 -63.62 0.03
C LEU A 757 21.98 -64.25 -1.22
N THR A 758 21.46 -63.45 -2.15
CA THR A 758 20.93 -63.93 -3.43
C THR A 758 22.05 -64.50 -4.31
N ALA A 759 23.20 -63.83 -4.39
CA ALA A 759 24.39 -64.33 -5.08
C ALA A 759 24.94 -65.62 -4.44
N LEU A 760 25.01 -65.68 -3.11
CA LEU A 760 25.42 -66.88 -2.37
C LEU A 760 24.44 -68.04 -2.61
N LYS A 761 23.13 -67.77 -2.60
CA LYS A 761 22.09 -68.77 -2.92
C LYS A 761 22.22 -69.25 -4.38
N ALA A 762 22.53 -68.38 -5.32
CA ALA A 762 22.77 -68.75 -6.71
C ALA A 762 24.00 -69.66 -6.86
N GLU A 763 25.10 -69.37 -6.15
CA GLU A 763 26.28 -70.24 -6.15
C GLU A 763 26.03 -71.58 -5.43
N ILE A 764 25.21 -71.59 -4.36
CA ILE A 764 24.75 -72.83 -3.71
C ILE A 764 23.87 -73.68 -4.64
N GLU A 765 22.92 -73.10 -5.37
CA GLU A 765 22.12 -73.85 -6.35
C GLU A 765 22.97 -74.30 -7.55
N LYS A 766 23.96 -73.51 -7.98
CA LYS A 766 24.91 -73.90 -9.03
C LYS A 766 25.76 -75.10 -8.59
N THR A 767 26.44 -75.02 -7.46
CA THR A 767 27.26 -76.11 -6.90
C THR A 767 26.42 -77.36 -6.58
N LYS A 768 25.18 -77.18 -6.09
CA LYS A 768 24.21 -78.27 -5.95
C LYS A 768 23.81 -78.88 -7.30
N SER A 769 23.63 -78.08 -8.36
CA SER A 769 23.36 -78.58 -9.72
C SER A 769 24.55 -79.31 -10.33
N GLU A 770 25.78 -78.89 -10.02
CA GLU A 770 27.02 -79.57 -10.43
C GLU A 770 27.18 -80.89 -9.65
N SER A 771 26.87 -80.89 -8.36
CA SER A 771 26.83 -82.10 -7.53
C SER A 771 25.74 -83.08 -7.98
N THR A 772 24.55 -82.64 -8.37
CA THR A 772 23.51 -83.54 -8.89
C THR A 772 23.83 -84.06 -10.29
N LYS A 773 24.45 -83.26 -11.16
CA LYS A 773 25.00 -83.72 -12.45
C LYS A 773 26.06 -84.79 -12.23
N SER A 774 27.05 -84.54 -11.38
CA SER A 774 28.10 -85.52 -11.06
C SER A 774 27.52 -86.79 -10.41
N SER A 775 26.53 -86.66 -9.52
CA SER A 775 25.82 -87.82 -8.97
C SER A 775 25.07 -88.60 -10.05
N HIS A 776 24.44 -87.91 -11.01
CA HIS A 776 23.73 -88.56 -12.11
C HIS A 776 24.68 -89.22 -13.12
N GLU A 777 25.85 -88.63 -13.39
CA GLU A 777 26.93 -89.24 -14.17
C GLU A 777 27.47 -90.51 -13.48
N LEU A 778 27.64 -90.48 -12.15
CA LEU A 778 28.00 -91.66 -11.37
C LEU A 778 26.90 -92.72 -11.38
N GLU A 779 25.62 -92.34 -11.26
CA GLU A 779 24.49 -93.27 -11.43
C GLU A 779 24.47 -93.89 -12.83
N CYS A 780 24.66 -93.10 -13.88
CA CYS A 780 24.75 -93.57 -15.26
C CYS A 780 25.90 -94.57 -15.41
N ALA A 781 27.10 -94.24 -14.92
CA ALA A 781 28.25 -95.15 -14.92
C ALA A 781 27.99 -96.44 -14.12
N ILE A 782 27.29 -96.36 -12.98
CA ILE A 782 26.86 -97.54 -12.21
C ILE A 782 25.84 -98.38 -13.01
N THR A 783 24.90 -97.76 -13.73
CA THR A 783 23.96 -98.50 -14.58
C THR A 783 24.64 -99.12 -15.79
N GLU A 784 25.63 -98.46 -16.39
CA GLU A 784 26.44 -98.99 -17.48
C GLU A 784 27.31 -100.15 -17.01
N LEU A 785 27.95 -100.04 -15.84
CA LEU A 785 28.69 -101.14 -15.21
C LEU A 785 27.77 -102.32 -14.84
N ARG A 786 26.55 -102.06 -14.35
CA ARG A 786 25.54 -103.12 -14.10
C ARG A 786 25.07 -103.78 -15.40
N ALA A 787 24.88 -103.01 -16.47
CA ALA A 787 24.53 -103.54 -17.79
C ALA A 787 25.69 -104.36 -18.38
N GLY A 788 26.92 -103.84 -18.31
CA GLY A 788 28.16 -104.53 -18.66
C GLY A 788 28.30 -105.85 -17.91
N LEU A 789 28.14 -105.83 -16.58
CA LEU A 789 28.12 -107.02 -15.74
C LEU A 789 27.04 -108.00 -16.21
N SER A 790 25.79 -107.57 -16.39
CA SER A 790 24.71 -108.45 -16.88
C SER A 790 24.97 -109.03 -18.27
N THR A 791 25.61 -108.28 -19.19
CA THR A 791 26.05 -108.86 -20.48
C THR A 791 27.18 -109.86 -20.32
N SER A 792 28.09 -109.66 -19.35
CA SER A 792 29.14 -110.62 -19.02
C SER A 792 28.58 -111.89 -18.36
N GLU A 793 27.59 -111.77 -17.47
CA GLU A 793 26.84 -112.89 -16.88
C GLU A 793 26.06 -113.68 -17.95
N LYS A 794 25.42 -112.99 -18.90
CA LYS A 794 24.78 -113.64 -20.06
C LYS A 794 25.79 -114.37 -20.94
N LYS A 795 26.97 -113.80 -21.18
CA LYS A 795 28.08 -114.48 -21.87
C LYS A 795 28.57 -115.69 -21.09
N LEU A 796 28.69 -115.59 -19.76
CA LEU A 796 29.04 -116.70 -18.87
C LEU A 796 28.01 -117.84 -18.96
N ARG A 797 26.71 -117.56 -18.81
CA ARG A 797 25.65 -118.56 -19.02
C ARG A 797 25.65 -119.16 -20.43
N GLY A 798 25.96 -118.36 -21.45
CA GLY A 798 26.15 -118.84 -22.81
C GLY A 798 27.33 -119.81 -22.95
N LEU A 799 28.44 -119.54 -22.26
CA LEU A 799 29.59 -120.44 -22.19
C LEU A 799 29.30 -121.68 -21.33
N GLU A 800 28.52 -121.57 -20.26
CA GLU A 800 28.08 -122.69 -19.41
C GLU A 800 27.21 -123.66 -20.20
N THR A 801 26.18 -123.17 -20.91
CA THR A 801 25.32 -123.98 -21.79
C THR A 801 26.07 -124.55 -23.00
N ALA A 802 27.01 -123.81 -23.58
CA ALA A 802 27.91 -124.35 -24.59
C ALA A 802 28.81 -125.47 -24.02
N ASN A 803 29.31 -125.33 -22.80
CA ASN A 803 30.11 -126.34 -22.13
C ASN A 803 29.28 -127.57 -21.70
N GLU A 804 28.01 -127.37 -21.35
CA GLU A 804 27.06 -128.46 -21.07
C GLU A 804 26.71 -129.25 -22.35
N SER A 805 26.42 -128.58 -23.46
CA SER A 805 26.22 -129.24 -24.76
C SER A 805 27.50 -129.91 -25.29
N LEU A 806 28.69 -129.36 -25.01
CA LEU A 806 29.97 -130.04 -25.27
C LEU A 806 30.16 -131.27 -24.37
N LYS A 807 29.76 -131.23 -23.10
CA LYS A 807 29.73 -132.42 -22.22
C LYS A 807 28.75 -133.47 -22.72
N GLU A 808 27.57 -133.08 -23.19
CA GLU A 808 26.58 -134.00 -23.76
C GLU A 808 27.07 -134.61 -25.06
N LEU A 809 27.63 -133.81 -25.97
CA LEU A 809 28.29 -134.28 -27.19
C LEU A 809 29.46 -135.22 -26.87
N ASN A 810 30.26 -134.92 -25.84
CA ASN A 810 31.38 -135.76 -25.41
C ASN A 810 30.87 -137.07 -24.75
N ASN A 811 29.77 -137.03 -24.00
CA ASN A 811 29.08 -138.23 -23.53
C ASN A 811 28.54 -139.07 -24.71
N ASP A 812 28.02 -138.45 -25.76
CA ASP A 812 27.54 -139.14 -26.96
C ASP A 812 28.68 -139.68 -27.83
N LEU A 813 29.80 -138.96 -27.93
CA LEU A 813 31.05 -139.46 -28.50
C LEU A 813 31.59 -140.62 -27.66
N THR A 814 31.49 -140.57 -26.34
CA THR A 814 31.87 -141.66 -25.43
C THR A 814 30.95 -142.87 -25.61
N LYS A 815 29.62 -142.68 -25.71
CA LYS A 815 28.66 -143.75 -26.05
C LYS A 815 28.95 -144.36 -27.43
N LYS A 816 29.30 -143.53 -28.43
CA LYS A 816 29.72 -143.99 -29.77
C LYS A 816 31.04 -144.75 -29.72
N LEU A 817 32.02 -144.26 -28.95
CA LEU A 817 33.30 -144.90 -28.72
C LEU A 817 33.13 -146.20 -27.92
N ASP A 818 32.14 -146.32 -27.04
CA ASP A 818 31.78 -147.57 -26.37
C ASP A 818 31.06 -148.55 -27.28
N ARG A 819 30.22 -148.09 -28.22
CA ARG A 819 29.69 -148.95 -29.28
C ARG A 819 30.82 -149.44 -30.19
N ILE A 820 31.72 -148.55 -30.60
CA ILE A 820 32.91 -148.89 -31.38
C ILE A 820 33.85 -149.79 -30.58
N SER A 821 34.04 -149.59 -29.26
CA SER A 821 34.91 -150.43 -28.43
C SER A 821 34.27 -151.79 -28.14
N LYS A 822 32.95 -151.89 -28.07
CA LYS A 822 32.21 -153.17 -28.03
C LYS A 822 32.31 -153.90 -29.37
N ASN A 823 32.12 -153.23 -30.50
CA ASN A 823 32.34 -153.80 -31.83
C ASN A 823 33.81 -154.21 -32.03
N TYR A 824 34.76 -153.37 -31.60
CA TYR A 824 36.19 -153.65 -31.66
C TYR A 824 36.59 -154.73 -30.66
N LYS A 825 35.92 -154.90 -29.52
CA LYS A 825 36.10 -156.06 -28.62
C LYS A 825 35.48 -157.32 -29.20
N GLN A 826 34.37 -157.25 -29.93
CA GLN A 826 33.81 -158.40 -30.65
C GLN A 826 34.73 -158.84 -31.79
N VAL A 827 35.17 -157.89 -32.63
CA VAL A 827 36.15 -158.13 -33.71
C VAL A 827 37.52 -158.52 -33.14
N SER A 828 37.97 -157.94 -32.03
CA SER A 828 39.23 -158.30 -31.36
C SER A 828 39.14 -159.63 -30.65
N ASN A 829 37.99 -160.04 -30.09
CA ASN A 829 37.80 -161.41 -29.60
C ASN A 829 37.76 -162.41 -30.77
N GLN A 830 37.15 -162.06 -31.90
CA GLN A 830 37.25 -162.85 -33.14
C GLN A 830 38.70 -162.92 -33.66
N LEU A 831 39.48 -161.83 -33.51
CA LEU A 831 40.89 -161.78 -33.90
C LEU A 831 41.82 -162.48 -32.88
N ALA A 832 41.47 -162.49 -31.60
CA ALA A 832 42.22 -163.13 -30.51
C ALA A 832 42.03 -164.64 -30.54
N ASN A 833 40.81 -165.11 -30.84
CA ASN A 833 40.53 -166.51 -31.21
C ASN A 833 41.29 -166.94 -32.49
N VAL A 834 41.87 -166.01 -33.24
CA VAL A 834 42.68 -166.24 -34.46
C VAL A 834 44.17 -165.90 -34.25
N LYS A 835 44.55 -165.33 -33.10
CA LYS A 835 45.94 -164.92 -32.78
C LYS A 835 46.39 -165.34 -31.39
N GLU A 836 46.13 -166.60 -31.06
CA GLU A 836 47.15 -167.39 -30.36
C GLU A 836 48.44 -167.42 -31.21
N ARG A 837 49.34 -166.44 -31.02
CA ARG A 837 50.80 -166.52 -31.22
C ARG A 837 51.46 -165.14 -31.10
N ASN A 838 52.61 -165.13 -30.42
CA ASN A 838 53.62 -164.06 -30.34
C ASN A 838 53.22 -162.83 -29.47
N ILE A 839 53.66 -162.72 -28.20
CA ILE A 839 55.04 -162.56 -27.64
C ILE A 839 55.47 -161.09 -27.49
N SER A 840 55.20 -160.57 -26.27
CA SER A 840 56.21 -160.06 -25.32
C SER A 840 56.77 -158.61 -25.40
N ARG A 841 57.26 -158.20 -24.21
CA ARG A 841 58.27 -157.17 -23.86
C ARG A 841 57.88 -155.69 -23.64
N ARG A 842 57.70 -155.45 -22.33
CA ARG A 842 58.50 -154.54 -21.45
C ARG A 842 57.98 -153.10 -21.17
N PRO A 843 58.28 -152.54 -19.98
CA PRO A 843 57.75 -151.26 -19.51
C PRO A 843 58.83 -150.17 -19.25
N SER A 844 58.36 -148.98 -18.86
CA SER A 844 58.98 -147.99 -17.94
C SER A 844 59.22 -146.58 -18.51
N ARG A 845 58.59 -145.61 -17.82
CA ARG A 845 59.18 -144.37 -17.24
C ARG A 845 60.13 -143.53 -18.10
N SER A 846 59.83 -142.22 -18.18
CA SER A 846 60.80 -141.14 -17.91
C SER A 846 60.09 -139.81 -17.61
N ASN A 847 60.67 -139.04 -16.67
CA ASN A 847 60.33 -137.63 -16.41
C ASN A 847 61.28 -136.71 -17.19
N SER A 848 60.86 -135.46 -17.39
CA SER A 848 61.71 -134.27 -17.63
C SER A 848 60.92 -133.05 -17.09
N VAL A 849 61.30 -132.25 -16.10
CA VAL A 849 62.59 -131.68 -15.60
C VAL A 849 63.01 -130.39 -16.36
N LEU A 850 63.49 -129.40 -15.59
CA LEU A 850 63.93 -128.02 -15.91
C LEU A 850 62.79 -126.96 -16.03
N SER A 851 62.66 -125.87 -15.26
CA SER A 851 63.49 -125.04 -14.32
C SER A 851 64.41 -123.96 -14.92
N ILE A 852 64.19 -122.68 -14.58
CA ILE A 852 65.14 -121.64 -14.07
C ILE A 852 64.57 -120.19 -14.23
N PRO A 853 64.96 -119.19 -13.39
CA PRO A 853 64.13 -118.02 -13.08
C PRO A 853 64.88 -116.65 -13.13
N ASP A 854 64.31 -115.65 -12.42
CA ASP A 854 64.99 -114.60 -11.62
C ASP A 854 64.95 -113.12 -12.09
N ARG A 855 64.69 -112.25 -11.09
CA ARG A 855 65.37 -110.98 -10.77
C ARG A 855 64.67 -109.60 -10.96
N ALA A 856 64.44 -108.97 -9.79
CA ALA A 856 64.35 -107.52 -9.48
C ALA A 856 63.13 -106.71 -10.04
N SER A 857 62.67 -105.60 -9.42
CA SER A 857 63.23 -104.80 -8.31
C SER A 857 62.17 -104.01 -7.49
N VAL A 858 62.28 -104.07 -6.15
CA VAL A 858 62.19 -102.93 -5.21
C VAL A 858 60.86 -102.12 -5.07
N GLU A 859 60.02 -102.57 -4.13
CA GLU A 859 59.48 -101.78 -2.98
C GLU A 859 60.62 -101.06 -2.19
N PRO A 860 60.44 -100.08 -1.24
CA PRO A 860 59.23 -99.77 -0.46
C PRO A 860 59.01 -98.31 0.11
N LEU A 861 57.90 -98.16 0.85
CA LEU A 861 57.65 -97.36 2.08
C LEU A 861 58.11 -95.88 2.30
N SER A 862 57.09 -95.02 2.50
CA SER A 862 56.75 -94.29 3.76
C SER A 862 57.43 -92.97 4.24
N ARG A 863 56.54 -92.08 4.72
CA ARG A 863 56.70 -90.94 5.68
C ARG A 863 57.48 -89.66 5.32
N HIS A 864 56.68 -88.62 5.01
CA HIS A 864 56.56 -87.33 5.74
C HIS A 864 57.80 -86.44 5.98
N GLY A 865 57.80 -85.22 5.39
CA GLY A 865 58.54 -84.08 5.94
C GLY A 865 59.03 -83.03 4.94
N SER A 866 58.65 -81.76 5.19
CA SER A 866 59.45 -80.53 4.98
C SER A 866 59.88 -80.04 3.57
N HIS A 867 59.39 -78.84 3.24
CA HIS A 867 60.09 -77.70 2.62
C HIS A 867 60.66 -77.71 1.18
N THR A 868 60.61 -76.49 0.60
CA THR A 868 61.24 -76.02 -0.66
C THR A 868 60.73 -76.64 -1.97
N GLY A 869 60.49 -75.87 -3.05
CA GLY A 869 60.59 -74.41 -3.25
C GLY A 869 60.70 -74.07 -4.74
N GLU A 870 60.67 -72.77 -5.09
CA GLU A 870 61.10 -72.22 -6.41
C GLU A 870 60.17 -72.55 -7.62
N LEU A 871 59.78 -71.67 -8.55
CA LEU A 871 59.79 -70.20 -8.80
C LEU A 871 58.60 -69.95 -9.80
N VAL A 872 58.06 -68.77 -10.15
CA VAL A 872 58.32 -67.34 -9.90
C VAL A 872 56.97 -66.64 -9.63
N LYS A 873 56.88 -65.65 -8.73
CA LYS A 873 55.76 -64.68 -8.74
C LYS A 873 56.02 -63.33 -8.07
N ASP A 874 57.22 -62.78 -8.21
CA ASP A 874 57.57 -61.43 -7.72
C ASP A 874 57.57 -60.38 -8.84
N THR A 875 56.41 -59.73 -9.03
CA THR A 875 56.30 -58.47 -9.79
C THR A 875 55.29 -57.46 -9.22
N HIS A 876 54.43 -57.85 -8.28
CA HIS A 876 53.38 -56.97 -7.73
C HIS A 876 53.67 -56.40 -6.33
N SER A 877 54.52 -57.02 -5.49
CA SER A 877 54.84 -56.46 -4.15
C SER A 877 55.66 -55.19 -4.28
N ASP A 878 56.79 -55.24 -5.00
CA ASP A 878 57.64 -54.10 -5.34
C ASP A 878 56.87 -52.90 -5.90
N VAL A 879 55.87 -53.15 -6.74
CA VAL A 879 55.05 -52.11 -7.36
C VAL A 879 54.12 -51.49 -6.31
N ASN A 880 53.48 -52.30 -5.46
CA ASN A 880 52.63 -51.80 -4.38
C ASN A 880 53.42 -51.05 -3.30
N GLU A 881 54.64 -51.47 -2.97
CA GLU A 881 55.52 -50.78 -2.01
C GLU A 881 56.00 -49.43 -2.57
N LYS A 882 56.39 -49.39 -3.85
CA LYS A 882 56.72 -48.14 -4.55
C LYS A 882 55.50 -47.20 -4.64
N ILE A 883 54.31 -47.73 -4.93
CA ILE A 883 53.05 -46.96 -4.95
C ILE A 883 52.71 -46.43 -3.55
N ALA A 884 52.91 -47.21 -2.48
CA ALA A 884 52.68 -46.76 -1.11
C ALA A 884 53.64 -45.63 -0.71
N TYR A 885 54.92 -45.74 -1.08
CA TYR A 885 55.89 -44.67 -0.89
C TYR A 885 55.53 -43.39 -1.67
N ILE A 886 55.21 -43.53 -2.97
CA ILE A 886 54.76 -42.42 -3.83
C ILE A 886 53.51 -41.73 -3.23
N LYS A 887 52.53 -42.51 -2.75
CA LYS A 887 51.30 -42.01 -2.13
C LYS A 887 51.61 -41.19 -0.87
N ASN A 888 52.52 -41.66 -0.02
CA ASN A 888 52.88 -40.94 1.21
C ASN A 888 53.66 -39.64 0.92
N VAL A 889 54.57 -39.65 -0.06
CA VAL A 889 55.29 -38.43 -0.49
C VAL A 889 54.34 -37.39 -1.11
N LEU A 890 53.39 -37.84 -1.96
CA LEU A 890 52.35 -36.97 -2.52
C LEU A 890 51.42 -36.39 -1.45
N LEU A 891 51.01 -37.20 -0.46
CA LEU A 891 50.14 -36.75 0.60
C LEU A 891 50.84 -35.72 1.50
N GLY A 892 52.09 -35.98 1.88
CA GLY A 892 52.92 -35.02 2.64
C GLY A 892 53.18 -33.71 1.88
N PHE A 893 53.37 -33.75 0.55
CA PHE A 893 53.49 -32.55 -0.29
C PHE A 893 52.21 -31.70 -0.31
N LEU A 894 51.04 -32.35 -0.31
CA LEU A 894 49.75 -31.64 -0.25
C LEU A 894 49.44 -31.11 1.15
N GLU A 895 49.76 -31.87 2.20
CA GLU A 895 49.47 -31.54 3.61
C GLU A 895 50.39 -30.44 4.17
N HIS A 896 51.71 -30.52 3.96
CA HIS A 896 52.69 -29.58 4.51
C HIS A 896 53.05 -28.47 3.53
N LYS A 897 52.19 -27.44 3.46
CA LYS A 897 52.32 -26.28 2.54
C LYS A 897 53.70 -25.62 2.55
N ASP A 898 54.29 -25.49 3.74
CA ASP A 898 55.53 -24.72 3.94
C ASP A 898 56.82 -25.50 3.56
N GLN A 899 56.71 -26.81 3.30
CA GLN A 899 57.83 -27.67 2.92
C GLN A 899 57.83 -28.04 1.42
N ARG A 900 56.85 -27.54 0.65
CA ARG A 900 56.65 -27.87 -0.77
C ARG A 900 57.89 -27.58 -1.61
N ASP A 901 58.52 -26.42 -1.44
CA ASP A 901 59.70 -26.04 -2.23
C ASP A 901 60.91 -26.99 -1.99
N MET A 902 61.00 -27.63 -0.83
CA MET A 902 62.05 -28.61 -0.52
C MET A 902 61.70 -30.03 -1.01
N LEU A 903 60.41 -30.36 -1.08
CA LEU A 903 59.92 -31.65 -1.57
C LEU A 903 59.71 -31.67 -3.10
N LEU A 904 59.63 -30.50 -3.75
CA LEU A 904 59.39 -30.36 -5.19
C LEU A 904 60.45 -31.07 -6.07
N PRO A 905 61.77 -31.04 -5.79
CA PRO A 905 62.76 -31.79 -6.56
C PRO A 905 62.62 -33.31 -6.40
N VAL A 906 62.18 -33.77 -5.21
CA VAL A 906 61.91 -35.19 -4.94
C VAL A 906 60.66 -35.64 -5.68
N MET A 907 59.60 -34.82 -5.68
CA MET A 907 58.39 -35.02 -6.48
C MET A 907 58.68 -35.05 -7.99
N SER A 908 59.49 -34.11 -8.48
CA SER A 908 59.87 -33.98 -9.89
C SER A 908 60.68 -35.20 -10.37
N THR A 909 61.64 -35.67 -9.56
CA THR A 909 62.41 -36.90 -9.87
C THR A 909 61.60 -38.18 -9.73
N LEU A 910 60.64 -38.26 -8.80
CA LEU A 910 59.82 -39.46 -8.57
C LEU A 910 58.70 -39.64 -9.62
N LEU A 911 58.16 -38.54 -10.17
CA LEU A 911 57.16 -38.56 -11.26
C LEU A 911 57.72 -38.21 -12.66
N GLN A 912 59.02 -37.93 -12.78
CA GLN A 912 59.67 -37.54 -14.04
C GLN A 912 59.01 -36.33 -14.72
N LEU A 913 58.77 -35.26 -13.94
CA LEU A 913 58.16 -34.03 -14.45
C LEU A 913 59.19 -33.16 -15.20
N ASP A 914 58.83 -32.68 -16.38
CA ASP A 914 59.61 -31.66 -17.09
C ASP A 914 59.50 -30.30 -16.38
N SER A 915 60.51 -29.44 -16.54
CA SER A 915 60.56 -28.10 -15.91
C SER A 915 59.36 -27.17 -16.27
N ASN A 916 58.64 -27.47 -17.35
CA ASN A 916 57.40 -26.78 -17.69
C ASN A 916 56.18 -27.29 -16.89
N ASP A 917 56.14 -28.59 -16.60
CA ASP A 917 55.05 -29.20 -15.84
C ASP A 917 55.24 -28.97 -14.33
N GLU A 918 56.48 -28.91 -13.83
CA GLU A 918 56.80 -28.41 -12.49
C GLU A 918 56.25 -26.98 -12.26
N LYS A 919 56.46 -26.08 -13.23
CA LYS A 919 55.91 -24.71 -13.19
C LYS A 919 54.39 -24.69 -13.24
N ARG A 920 53.76 -25.55 -14.05
CA ARG A 920 52.29 -25.69 -14.10
C ARG A 920 51.72 -26.23 -12.80
N LEU A 921 52.38 -27.22 -12.19
CA LEU A 921 51.99 -27.79 -10.90
C LEU A 921 52.04 -26.73 -9.80
N MET A 922 53.14 -25.97 -9.71
CA MET A 922 53.26 -24.87 -8.75
C MET A 922 52.29 -23.71 -9.01
N LEU A 923 51.97 -23.41 -10.27
CA LEU A 923 50.95 -22.40 -10.65
C LEU A 923 49.50 -22.86 -10.38
N SER A 924 49.25 -24.17 -10.27
CA SER A 924 47.92 -24.73 -10.00
C SER A 924 47.70 -25.03 -8.50
N ILE A 925 48.76 -24.89 -7.68
CA ILE A 925 48.78 -25.19 -6.24
C ILE A 925 49.04 -23.93 -5.39
N ARG A 926 49.40 -22.81 -6.03
CA ARG A 926 49.28 -21.43 -5.51
C ARG A 926 47.86 -20.91 -5.67
#